data_AF-A0A4R7JTN2-F1
#
_entry.id   AF-A0A4R7JTN2-F1
#
_cell.length_a   1.000
_cell.length_b   1.000
_cell.length_c   1.000
_cell.angle_alpha   90.00
_cell.angle_beta   90.00
_cell.angle_gamma   90.00
#
_symmetry.space_group_name_H-M   'P 1'
#
loop_
_entity.id
_entity.type
_entity.pdbx_description
1 polymer ?
#
loop_
_entity_poly.entity_id
_entity_poly.type
_entity_poly.pdbx_seq_one_letter_code
_entity_poly.pdbx_strand_id
1 'polypeptide(L)'
;MDPLPQELLEKARQCKKGRLMLVGASGTGKSTLARALGIALGEPGGEVYCLNTDPSAPAFGPPGAIALGRMHQDDWSLLRLEPLCSLDAVRFRLPLVAAARRLLAHCPKGLLILDTPGVVSGVAGAELIPALAEVAGIDLCVVLEPEGGSVPIADELTGIDAEVFHLPASPRARAGTRSSRGRRRTELWHEHMSQAQARTIRPGSFKLLGTPPPLANEQAWEGRQIALLRDGECVAMGEVLEKTSPSEWRALLAGDTQEANQLLTRDAIHRDGKLRTARKQSASPRTTRNNGLSPGANEVKVELGALTSTATEPQVAVPVGDVTASLVNGAGGDALLQVRIKHQARSLLFDIGDAGRMPLRAAHQITDLFISHAHADHISGFIWLVRCRIGHYPPCRVFGPVGLTKQLLGMMNGILWDRVEDRSPVFEVHEWHGTHLERWRIQAGEDHPTPLNPLPISDGIIHREPGFLIRATELDHRTPVLAYAFEPRRKLKVRRDKLEELGVAPGPWLQQLKRAYMASRWQERIPLGDDREPTVDELAEALLLTEPGDALVYATDFRESPENIDRVTRLARGAHTLFCECTFMVSDQAQAERTQHLTTQTCAHIANNADVRQLVTFHFSHRYDNRRWQLYEELQRFTDKVLIPNQHPHST
;
A
#
# COMPACT_ATOMS: atom_id res chain seq x y z
N MET A 1 18.22 -5.11 -37.12
CA MET A 1 17.06 -4.24 -36.79
C MET A 1 16.10 -4.32 -37.95
N ASP A 2 14.80 -4.25 -37.68
CA ASP A 2 13.82 -4.08 -38.77
C ASP A 2 14.06 -2.70 -39.42
N PRO A 3 13.89 -2.53 -40.74
CA PRO A 3 14.05 -1.24 -41.38
C PRO A 3 13.07 -0.22 -40.77
N LEU A 4 13.56 0.97 -40.45
CA LEU A 4 12.72 2.05 -39.93
C LEU A 4 11.73 2.50 -41.02
N PRO A 5 10.46 2.80 -40.68
CA PRO A 5 9.51 3.37 -41.63
C PRO A 5 10.07 4.67 -42.23
N GLN A 6 10.04 4.81 -43.56
CA GLN A 6 10.51 6.02 -44.22
C GLN A 6 9.77 7.27 -43.75
N GLU A 7 8.46 7.15 -43.52
CA GLU A 7 7.61 8.23 -43.01
C GLU A 7 8.10 8.75 -41.64
N LEU A 8 8.53 7.85 -40.75
CA LEU A 8 9.07 8.24 -39.44
C LEU A 8 10.38 9.03 -39.61
N LEU A 9 11.25 8.62 -40.52
CA LEU A 9 12.51 9.32 -40.80
C LEU A 9 12.27 10.70 -41.42
N GLU A 10 11.28 10.83 -42.30
CA GLU A 10 10.89 12.10 -42.90
C GLU A 10 10.35 13.08 -41.85
N LYS A 11 9.40 12.63 -41.02
CA LYS A 11 8.85 13.43 -39.90
C LYS A 11 9.94 13.83 -38.91
N ALA A 12 10.84 12.91 -38.56
CA ALA A 12 11.98 13.19 -37.70
C ALA A 12 12.90 14.30 -38.25
N ARG A 13 13.16 14.29 -39.57
CA ARG A 13 13.98 15.32 -40.24
C ARG A 13 13.27 16.66 -40.39
N GLN A 14 11.94 16.66 -40.41
CA GLN A 14 11.10 17.87 -40.52
C GLN A 14 10.79 18.52 -39.16
N CYS A 15 11.21 17.92 -38.04
CA CYS A 15 11.02 18.47 -36.70
C CYS A 15 11.66 19.86 -36.57
N LYS A 16 10.85 20.88 -36.28
CA LYS A 16 11.28 22.28 -36.25
C LYS A 16 12.38 22.57 -35.22
N LYS A 17 12.26 22.03 -34.00
CA LYS A 17 13.25 22.14 -32.92
C LYS A 17 14.17 20.93 -32.87
N GLY A 18 13.93 19.91 -33.70
CA GLY A 18 14.69 18.66 -33.72
C GLY A 18 14.53 17.83 -32.44
N ARG A 19 13.38 17.91 -31.77
CA ARG A 19 13.14 17.23 -30.48
C ARG A 19 12.07 16.14 -30.62
N LEU A 20 12.48 14.89 -30.45
CA LEU A 20 11.62 13.71 -30.54
C LEU A 20 11.47 13.04 -29.18
N MET A 21 10.31 12.46 -28.90
CA MET A 21 10.06 11.65 -27.70
C MET A 21 9.50 10.29 -28.08
N LEU A 22 9.99 9.24 -27.42
CA LEU A 22 9.49 7.87 -27.59
C LEU A 22 8.65 7.49 -26.36
N VAL A 23 7.39 7.13 -26.57
CA VAL A 23 6.45 6.71 -25.51
C VAL A 23 5.98 5.28 -25.76
N GLY A 24 5.78 4.51 -24.70
CA GLY A 24 5.31 3.13 -24.81
C GLY A 24 5.59 2.32 -23.55
N ALA A 25 4.84 1.23 -23.38
CA ALA A 25 4.98 0.37 -22.20
C ALA A 25 6.39 -0.24 -22.06
N SER A 26 6.72 -0.76 -20.89
CA SER A 26 7.97 -1.49 -20.69
C SER A 26 8.05 -2.68 -21.64
N GLY A 27 9.12 -2.75 -22.44
CA GLY A 27 9.36 -3.86 -23.36
C GLY A 27 8.82 -3.68 -24.79
N THR A 28 8.25 -2.52 -25.14
CA THR A 28 7.80 -2.21 -26.52
C THR A 28 8.95 -1.90 -27.49
N GLY A 29 10.19 -1.82 -27.00
CA GLY A 29 11.37 -1.58 -27.84
C GLY A 29 11.83 -0.12 -27.95
N LYS A 30 11.34 0.80 -27.09
CA LYS A 30 11.72 2.24 -27.10
C LYS A 30 13.22 2.49 -27.23
N SER A 31 14.03 1.95 -26.33
CA SER A 31 15.48 2.15 -26.36
C SER A 31 16.15 1.60 -27.62
N THR A 32 15.63 0.49 -28.16
CA THR A 32 16.09 -0.07 -29.44
C THR A 32 15.75 0.87 -30.60
N LEU A 33 14.53 1.42 -30.60
CA LEU A 33 14.09 2.41 -31.59
C LEU A 33 14.90 3.71 -31.48
N ALA A 34 15.20 4.18 -30.27
CA ALA A 34 16.04 5.35 -30.04
C ALA A 34 17.41 5.17 -30.71
N ARG A 35 18.06 4.02 -30.49
CA ARG A 35 19.34 3.69 -31.11
C ARG A 35 19.24 3.62 -32.64
N ALA A 36 18.21 2.96 -33.17
CA ALA A 36 17.98 2.86 -34.60
C ALA A 36 17.81 4.25 -35.26
N LEU A 37 17.01 5.11 -34.64
CA LEU A 37 16.80 6.49 -35.09
C LEU A 37 18.09 7.30 -35.00
N GLY A 38 18.87 7.14 -33.93
CA GLY A 38 20.14 7.84 -33.77
C GLY A 38 21.15 7.50 -34.87
N ILE A 39 21.25 6.22 -35.25
CA ILE A 39 22.12 5.77 -36.35
C ILE A 39 21.62 6.33 -37.69
N ALA A 40 20.33 6.16 -37.99
CA ALA A 40 19.75 6.57 -39.28
C ALA A 40 19.73 8.09 -39.50
N LEU A 41 19.70 8.88 -38.43
CA LEU A 41 19.68 10.34 -38.48
C LEU A 41 21.08 10.98 -38.31
N GLY A 42 22.10 10.19 -37.94
CA GLY A 42 23.46 10.65 -37.72
C GLY A 42 24.35 10.77 -38.98
N GLU A 43 23.97 10.14 -40.10
CA GLU A 43 24.74 10.15 -41.36
C GLU A 43 24.33 11.26 -42.35
N PRO A 44 25.28 11.91 -43.07
CA PRO A 44 26.44 12.63 -42.57
C PRO A 44 26.13 14.13 -42.38
N GLY A 45 26.18 14.61 -41.13
CA GLY A 45 26.23 16.05 -40.80
C GLY A 45 25.46 16.49 -39.56
N GLY A 46 24.59 15.65 -38.99
CA GLY A 46 23.79 15.98 -37.80
C GLY A 46 24.32 15.31 -36.54
N GLU A 47 24.63 16.09 -35.51
CA GLU A 47 24.84 15.53 -34.17
C GLU A 47 23.50 15.08 -33.58
N VAL A 48 23.41 13.81 -33.19
CA VAL A 48 22.23 13.23 -32.53
C VAL A 48 22.54 12.94 -31.07
N TYR A 49 21.66 13.41 -30.20
CA TYR A 49 21.71 13.21 -28.77
C TYR A 49 20.53 12.36 -28.32
N CYS A 50 20.71 11.62 -27.23
CA CYS A 50 19.63 10.95 -26.54
C CYS A 50 19.63 11.36 -25.08
N LEU A 51 18.45 11.70 -24.55
CA LEU A 51 18.21 11.81 -23.13
C LEU A 51 17.46 10.56 -22.69
N ASN A 52 18.16 9.63 -22.06
CA ASN A 52 17.53 8.47 -21.43
C ASN A 52 17.01 8.87 -20.04
N THR A 53 15.71 8.75 -19.84
CA THR A 53 15.03 9.11 -18.59
C THR A 53 14.56 7.91 -17.78
N ASP A 54 14.81 6.67 -18.21
CA ASP A 54 14.54 5.46 -17.43
C ASP A 54 15.69 5.18 -16.44
N PRO A 55 15.49 5.32 -15.12
CA PRO A 55 16.54 5.08 -14.14
C PRO A 55 16.66 3.61 -13.71
N SER A 56 15.71 2.74 -14.09
CA SER A 56 15.74 1.32 -13.75
C SER A 56 16.52 0.52 -14.77
N ALA A 57 16.21 0.67 -16.04
CA ALA A 57 16.81 -0.11 -17.12
C ALA A 57 17.27 0.82 -18.25
N PRO A 58 18.25 1.70 -17.97
CA PRO A 58 18.70 2.69 -18.94
C PRO A 58 19.31 2.02 -20.17
N ALA A 59 19.11 2.64 -21.34
CA ALA A 59 19.77 2.21 -22.58
C ALA A 59 21.30 2.38 -22.50
N PHE A 60 21.75 3.45 -21.85
CA PHE A 60 23.15 3.80 -21.60
C PHE A 60 23.24 4.63 -20.31
N GLY A 61 24.42 4.66 -19.70
CA GLY A 61 24.64 5.28 -18.39
C GLY A 61 24.21 4.37 -17.22
N PRO A 62 24.54 4.77 -15.98
CA PRO A 62 24.30 3.93 -14.81
C PRO A 62 22.83 3.92 -14.39
N PRO A 63 22.30 2.78 -13.92
CA PRO A 63 21.01 2.76 -13.25
C PRO A 63 21.03 3.55 -11.95
N GLY A 64 19.89 4.15 -11.61
CA GLY A 64 19.80 5.12 -10.52
C GLY A 64 20.10 6.55 -10.97
N ALA A 65 20.38 6.78 -12.25
CA ALA A 65 20.57 8.09 -12.84
C ALA A 65 19.79 8.20 -14.16
N ILE A 66 19.66 9.41 -14.66
CA ILE A 66 19.28 9.67 -16.05
C ILE A 66 20.49 10.25 -16.79
N ALA A 67 20.55 10.06 -18.09
CA ALA A 67 21.78 10.26 -18.85
C ALA A 67 21.52 10.96 -20.18
N LEU A 68 22.37 11.93 -20.50
CA LEU A 68 22.49 12.53 -21.83
C LEU A 68 23.67 11.88 -22.55
N GLY A 69 23.42 11.34 -23.73
CA GLY A 69 24.41 10.70 -24.58
C GLY A 69 24.44 11.30 -25.98
N ARG A 70 25.57 11.15 -26.66
CA ARG A 70 25.76 11.49 -28.07
C ARG A 70 25.94 10.21 -28.88
N MET A 71 25.24 10.11 -30.00
CA MET A 71 25.43 8.99 -30.93
C MET A 71 26.85 9.04 -31.48
N HIS A 72 27.57 7.93 -31.39
CA HIS A 72 28.90 7.77 -31.95
C HIS A 72 28.97 6.43 -32.67
N GLN A 73 29.07 6.47 -34.01
CA GLN A 73 28.95 5.30 -34.88
C GLN A 73 27.60 4.60 -34.64
N ASP A 74 27.64 3.48 -33.90
CA ASP A 74 26.49 2.63 -33.67
C ASP A 74 25.99 2.66 -32.21
N ASP A 75 26.57 3.45 -31.30
CA ASP A 75 26.19 3.43 -29.89
C ASP A 75 26.22 4.82 -29.21
N TRP A 76 25.59 4.89 -28.03
CA TRP A 76 25.52 6.12 -27.24
C TRP A 76 26.76 6.32 -26.37
N SER A 77 27.52 7.37 -26.66
CA SER A 77 28.58 7.86 -25.78
C SER A 77 28.00 8.76 -24.68
N LEU A 78 28.23 8.42 -23.40
CA LEU A 78 27.74 9.19 -22.27
C LEU A 78 28.41 10.58 -22.23
N LEU A 79 27.62 11.66 -22.24
CA LEU A 79 28.11 13.04 -22.10
C LEU A 79 27.98 13.56 -20.68
N ARG A 80 26.80 13.39 -20.08
CA ARG A 80 26.48 13.89 -18.74
C ARG A 80 25.44 13.00 -18.09
N LEU A 81 25.50 12.87 -16.78
CA LEU A 81 24.50 12.16 -15.98
C LEU A 81 23.95 13.08 -14.89
N GLU A 82 22.70 12.83 -14.51
CA GLU A 82 22.08 13.41 -13.33
C GLU A 82 21.65 12.27 -12.39
N PRO A 83 22.20 12.21 -11.17
CA PRO A 83 21.91 11.13 -10.25
C PRO A 83 20.50 11.30 -9.67
N LEU A 84 19.75 10.20 -9.64
CA LEU A 84 18.49 10.10 -8.90
C LEU A 84 18.65 9.28 -7.62
N CYS A 85 19.62 8.37 -7.57
CA CYS A 85 19.80 7.36 -6.53
C CYS A 85 18.52 6.55 -6.26
N SER A 86 17.68 6.36 -7.28
CA SER A 86 16.41 5.62 -7.25
C SER A 86 16.21 4.90 -8.58
N LEU A 87 15.64 3.70 -8.51
CA LEU A 87 15.26 2.91 -9.70
C LEU A 87 13.77 3.07 -10.04
N ASP A 88 13.05 3.91 -9.31
CA ASP A 88 11.59 4.05 -9.40
C ASP A 88 11.22 5.41 -10.01
N ALA A 89 10.97 5.41 -11.32
CA ALA A 89 10.50 6.58 -12.06
C ALA A 89 9.11 7.05 -11.62
N VAL A 90 8.29 6.18 -11.03
CA VAL A 90 6.95 6.51 -10.52
C VAL A 90 7.04 7.25 -9.20
N ARG A 91 7.91 6.82 -8.30
CA ARG A 91 7.99 7.39 -6.94
C ARG A 91 8.61 8.79 -6.93
N PHE A 92 9.58 9.06 -7.80
CA PHE A 92 10.34 10.33 -7.81
C PHE A 92 10.19 11.10 -9.13
N ARG A 93 8.94 11.28 -9.60
CA ARG A 93 8.60 11.98 -10.86
C ARG A 93 9.19 13.40 -10.91
N LEU A 94 8.91 14.22 -9.91
CA LEU A 94 9.38 15.61 -9.88
C LEU A 94 10.93 15.71 -9.90
N PRO A 95 11.67 14.95 -9.06
CA PRO A 95 13.12 14.88 -9.21
C PRO A 95 13.63 14.44 -10.58
N LEU A 96 12.98 13.47 -11.21
CA LEU A 96 13.32 12.97 -12.54
C LEU A 96 13.13 14.06 -13.60
N VAL A 97 11.98 14.76 -13.60
CA VAL A 97 11.70 15.87 -14.52
C VAL A 97 12.67 17.04 -14.27
N ALA A 98 12.98 17.36 -13.02
CA ALA A 98 13.94 18.41 -12.68
C ALA A 98 15.37 18.07 -13.15
N ALA A 99 15.78 16.81 -13.02
CA ALA A 99 17.04 16.31 -13.55
C ALA A 99 17.07 16.37 -15.09
N ALA A 100 15.97 15.99 -15.75
CA ALA A 100 15.86 16.06 -17.20
C ALA A 100 16.06 17.50 -17.69
N ARG A 101 15.41 18.48 -17.04
CA ARG A 101 15.58 19.90 -17.34
C ARG A 101 17.04 20.36 -17.21
N ARG A 102 17.77 19.92 -16.19
CA ARG A 102 19.20 20.26 -16.00
C ARG A 102 20.07 19.66 -17.09
N LEU A 103 19.85 18.41 -17.49
CA LEU A 103 20.58 17.81 -18.61
C LEU A 103 20.28 18.52 -19.93
N LEU A 104 19.02 18.89 -20.17
CA LEU A 104 18.59 19.59 -21.37
C LEU A 104 19.21 20.99 -21.49
N ALA A 105 19.40 21.70 -20.37
CA ALA A 105 20.10 22.98 -20.36
C ALA A 105 21.57 22.88 -20.84
N HIS A 106 22.16 21.69 -20.75
CA HIS A 106 23.52 21.39 -21.22
C HIS A 106 23.54 20.56 -22.52
N CYS A 107 22.37 20.30 -23.10
CA CYS A 107 22.27 19.58 -24.36
C CYS A 107 22.80 20.47 -25.50
N PRO A 108 23.83 20.04 -26.25
CA PRO A 108 24.29 20.82 -27.38
C PRO A 108 23.22 20.93 -28.47
N LYS A 109 23.47 21.79 -29.46
CA LYS A 109 22.58 21.93 -30.61
C LYS A 109 22.67 20.69 -31.48
N GLY A 110 21.53 20.09 -31.79
CA GLY A 110 21.41 18.89 -32.60
C GLY A 110 20.05 18.24 -32.40
N LEU A 111 19.84 17.09 -33.04
CA LEU A 111 18.61 16.33 -32.88
C LEU A 111 18.62 15.64 -31.52
N LEU A 112 17.55 15.76 -30.74
CA LEU A 112 17.40 15.07 -29.46
C LEU A 112 16.31 14.01 -29.55
N ILE A 113 16.63 12.82 -29.08
CA ILE A 113 15.68 11.75 -28.81
C ILE A 113 15.50 11.62 -27.30
N LEU A 114 14.27 11.73 -26.82
CA LEU A 114 13.91 11.50 -25.42
C LEU A 114 13.39 10.06 -25.27
N ASP A 115 14.18 9.19 -24.64
CA ASP A 115 13.76 7.83 -24.29
C ASP A 115 13.10 7.84 -22.91
N THR A 116 11.79 7.59 -22.88
CA THR A 116 10.96 7.71 -21.67
C THR A 116 10.92 6.40 -20.86
N PRO A 117 10.59 6.44 -19.55
CA PRO A 117 10.33 5.24 -18.78
C PRO A 117 9.11 4.49 -19.33
N GLY A 118 9.03 3.18 -19.11
CA GLY A 118 7.88 2.36 -19.53
C GLY A 118 6.57 2.57 -18.74
N VAL A 119 6.31 3.78 -18.24
CA VAL A 119 5.18 4.15 -17.39
C VAL A 119 4.13 4.88 -18.22
N VAL A 120 3.13 4.15 -18.71
CA VAL A 120 2.10 4.66 -19.63
C VAL A 120 0.67 4.42 -19.12
N SER A 121 0.49 4.32 -17.79
CA SER A 121 -0.82 4.11 -17.18
C SER A 121 -0.93 4.75 -15.79
N GLY A 122 -2.17 5.07 -15.41
CA GLY A 122 -2.50 5.70 -14.13
C GLY A 122 -1.90 7.09 -13.97
N VAL A 123 -2.03 7.64 -12.74
CA VAL A 123 -1.55 8.99 -12.39
C VAL A 123 -0.08 9.20 -12.75
N ALA A 124 0.74 8.17 -12.59
CA ALA A 124 2.17 8.27 -12.85
C ALA A 124 2.49 8.51 -14.34
N GLY A 125 1.80 7.83 -15.25
CA GLY A 125 1.95 8.03 -16.69
C GLY A 125 1.35 9.36 -17.14
N ALA A 126 0.14 9.67 -16.65
CA ALA A 126 -0.60 10.88 -16.98
C ALA A 126 0.14 12.17 -16.54
N GLU A 127 0.90 12.14 -15.46
CA GLU A 127 1.72 13.29 -15.03
C GLU A 127 3.11 13.31 -15.67
N LEU A 128 3.80 12.16 -15.74
CA LEU A 128 5.21 12.12 -16.10
C LEU A 128 5.43 12.39 -17.59
N ILE A 129 4.60 11.81 -18.46
CA ILE A 129 4.81 11.89 -19.90
C ILE A 129 4.58 13.32 -20.43
N PRO A 130 3.47 14.01 -20.11
CA PRO A 130 3.29 15.40 -20.52
C PRO A 130 4.37 16.34 -19.95
N ALA A 131 4.76 16.16 -18.68
CA ALA A 131 5.79 16.98 -18.06
C ALA A 131 7.17 16.82 -18.73
N LEU A 132 7.52 15.59 -19.13
CA LEU A 132 8.74 15.33 -19.91
C LEU A 132 8.68 15.95 -21.30
N ALA A 133 7.51 15.88 -21.96
CA ALA A 133 7.31 16.50 -23.27
C ALA A 133 7.44 18.03 -23.22
N GLU A 134 6.83 18.65 -22.22
CA GLU A 134 6.90 20.10 -21.98
C GLU A 134 8.34 20.55 -21.71
N VAL A 135 9.03 19.88 -20.78
CA VAL A 135 10.40 20.25 -20.38
C VAL A 135 11.40 20.04 -21.52
N ALA A 136 11.22 19.01 -22.36
CA ALA A 136 12.07 18.77 -23.52
C ALA A 136 11.68 19.59 -24.75
N GLY A 137 10.52 20.27 -24.73
CA GLY A 137 10.02 21.05 -25.85
C GLY A 137 9.86 20.20 -27.11
N ILE A 138 9.24 19.02 -26.98
CA ILE A 138 9.10 18.03 -28.05
C ILE A 138 8.28 18.58 -29.22
N ASP A 139 8.67 18.21 -30.45
CA ASP A 139 7.88 18.49 -31.67
C ASP A 139 7.21 17.23 -32.23
N LEU A 140 7.81 16.06 -31.99
CA LEU A 140 7.31 14.78 -32.47
C LEU A 140 7.31 13.73 -31.35
N CYS A 141 6.14 13.22 -31.01
CA CYS A 141 5.93 12.15 -30.05
C CYS A 141 5.62 10.84 -30.80
N VAL A 142 6.55 9.90 -30.74
CA VAL A 142 6.39 8.56 -31.34
C VAL A 142 5.84 7.60 -30.29
N VAL A 143 4.65 7.09 -30.52
CA VAL A 143 3.93 6.22 -29.58
C VAL A 143 4.04 4.78 -30.07
N LEU A 144 4.75 3.94 -29.30
CA LEU A 144 4.85 2.51 -29.56
C LEU A 144 3.66 1.76 -28.96
N GLU A 145 2.78 1.28 -29.82
CA GLU A 145 1.55 0.59 -29.43
C GLU A 145 1.77 -0.93 -29.30
N PRO A 146 1.30 -1.56 -28.22
CA PRO A 146 1.31 -3.02 -28.10
C PRO A 146 0.35 -3.68 -29.12
N GLU A 147 0.60 -4.94 -29.46
CA GLU A 147 -0.32 -5.72 -30.31
C GLU A 147 -1.73 -5.74 -29.70
N GLY A 148 -2.71 -5.15 -30.40
CA GLY A 148 -4.12 -5.19 -30.03
C GLY A 148 -4.69 -3.99 -29.27
N GLY A 149 -3.98 -2.86 -29.14
CA GLY A 149 -4.61 -1.65 -28.59
C GLY A 149 -3.70 -0.43 -28.41
N SER A 150 -4.32 0.72 -28.12
CA SER A 150 -3.63 1.99 -27.83
C SER A 150 -3.03 2.04 -26.42
N VAL A 151 -2.14 3.00 -26.19
CA VAL A 151 -1.60 3.24 -24.85
C VAL A 151 -2.68 3.87 -23.93
N PRO A 152 -2.76 3.48 -22.63
CA PRO A 152 -3.80 3.96 -21.71
C PRO A 152 -3.84 5.48 -21.43
N ILE A 153 -2.85 6.24 -21.91
CA ILE A 153 -2.71 7.70 -21.73
C ILE A 153 -2.93 8.46 -23.04
N ALA A 154 -3.81 7.93 -23.92
CA ALA A 154 -4.04 8.51 -25.24
C ALA A 154 -4.52 9.97 -25.18
N ASP A 155 -5.45 10.27 -24.27
CA ASP A 155 -6.00 11.62 -24.09
C ASP A 155 -4.90 12.61 -23.64
N GLU A 156 -4.04 12.21 -22.71
CA GLU A 156 -2.92 13.05 -22.27
C GLU A 156 -1.92 13.29 -23.39
N LEU A 157 -1.67 12.30 -24.27
CA LEU A 157 -0.81 12.45 -25.43
C LEU A 157 -1.37 13.43 -26.45
N THR A 158 -2.70 13.44 -26.66
CA THR A 158 -3.35 14.43 -27.54
C THR A 158 -3.30 15.86 -26.99
N GLY A 159 -3.08 16.02 -25.68
CA GLY A 159 -2.93 17.33 -25.04
C GLY A 159 -1.52 17.93 -25.13
N ILE A 160 -0.54 17.17 -25.63
CA ILE A 160 0.83 17.66 -25.81
C ILE A 160 0.90 18.51 -27.08
N ASP A 161 1.60 19.65 -27.00
CA ASP A 161 1.91 20.52 -28.16
C ASP A 161 3.01 19.92 -29.05
N ALA A 162 2.74 18.73 -29.62
CA ALA A 162 3.64 17.98 -30.50
C ALA A 162 2.83 17.15 -31.50
N GLU A 163 3.41 16.89 -32.68
CA GLU A 163 2.86 15.92 -33.62
C GLU A 163 2.96 14.51 -33.02
N VAL A 164 1.86 13.75 -33.03
CA VAL A 164 1.83 12.38 -32.51
C VAL A 164 1.87 11.37 -33.66
N PHE A 165 2.86 10.49 -33.66
CA PHE A 165 3.04 9.44 -34.64
C PHE A 165 2.93 8.06 -33.99
N HIS A 166 1.93 7.28 -34.39
CA HIS A 166 1.69 5.95 -33.83
C HIS A 166 2.46 4.90 -34.63
N LEU A 167 3.23 4.07 -33.92
CA LEU A 167 4.01 2.99 -34.52
C LEU A 167 3.70 1.67 -33.80
N PRO A 168 3.37 0.59 -34.51
CA PRO A 168 3.25 -0.73 -33.89
C PRO A 168 4.57 -1.15 -33.25
N ALA A 169 4.52 -1.69 -32.03
CA ALA A 169 5.70 -2.27 -31.40
C ALA A 169 6.25 -3.42 -32.26
N SER A 170 7.58 -3.53 -32.37
CA SER A 170 8.20 -4.61 -33.14
C SER A 170 7.78 -5.98 -32.58
N PRO A 171 7.42 -6.97 -33.42
CA PRO A 171 7.13 -8.34 -32.97
C PRO A 171 8.32 -9.03 -32.29
N ARG A 172 9.53 -8.50 -32.50
CA ARG A 172 10.77 -8.95 -31.84
C ARG A 172 10.97 -8.30 -30.47
N ALA A 173 10.21 -7.25 -30.15
CA ALA A 173 10.25 -6.61 -28.84
C ALA A 173 9.62 -7.55 -27.81
N ARG A 174 10.42 -8.03 -26.87
CA ARG A 174 9.96 -8.87 -25.77
C ARG A 174 10.22 -8.17 -24.46
N ALA A 175 9.20 -8.08 -23.61
CA ALA A 175 9.39 -7.67 -22.23
C ALA A 175 10.30 -8.69 -21.53
N GLY A 176 11.53 -8.30 -21.21
CA GLY A 176 12.42 -9.14 -20.43
C GLY A 176 11.77 -9.53 -19.10
N THR A 177 11.95 -10.79 -18.68
CA THR A 177 11.48 -11.27 -17.37
C THR A 177 12.01 -10.34 -16.27
N ARG A 178 11.31 -10.28 -15.13
CA ARG A 178 11.75 -9.46 -13.99
C ARG A 178 13.19 -9.82 -13.55
N SER A 179 13.56 -11.09 -13.70
CA SER A 179 14.91 -11.60 -13.44
C SER A 179 15.94 -11.06 -14.44
N SER A 180 15.66 -11.11 -15.75
CA SER A 180 16.59 -10.64 -16.78
C SER A 180 16.82 -9.14 -16.73
N ARG A 181 15.77 -8.34 -16.47
CA ARG A 181 15.89 -6.88 -16.27
C ARG A 181 16.73 -6.54 -15.03
N GLY A 182 16.53 -7.28 -13.93
CA GLY A 182 17.34 -7.10 -12.72
C GLY A 182 18.82 -7.45 -12.91
N ARG A 183 19.09 -8.50 -13.69
CA ARG A 183 20.45 -8.89 -14.07
C ARG A 183 21.13 -7.82 -14.92
N ARG A 184 20.50 -7.39 -16.03
CA ARG A 184 21.04 -6.35 -16.92
C ARG A 184 21.31 -5.04 -16.18
N ARG A 185 20.39 -4.62 -15.29
CA ARG A 185 20.58 -3.45 -14.43
C ARG A 185 21.84 -3.60 -13.56
N THR A 186 22.02 -4.76 -12.95
CA THR A 186 23.18 -5.00 -12.07
C THR A 186 24.48 -5.01 -12.88
N GLU A 187 24.48 -5.59 -14.08
CA GLU A 187 25.62 -5.55 -15.02
C GLU A 187 26.02 -4.11 -15.36
N LEU A 188 25.06 -3.25 -15.74
CA LEU A 188 25.30 -1.83 -16.02
C LEU A 188 25.86 -1.07 -14.80
N TRP A 189 25.41 -1.42 -13.59
CA TRP A 189 25.94 -0.84 -12.36
C TRP A 189 27.40 -1.26 -12.13
N HIS A 190 27.74 -2.53 -12.33
CA HIS A 190 29.11 -3.01 -12.22
C HIS A 190 30.03 -2.40 -13.28
N GLU A 191 29.54 -2.23 -14.52
CA GLU A 191 30.28 -1.54 -15.59
C GLU A 191 30.64 -0.10 -15.17
N HIS A 192 29.66 0.64 -14.63
CA HIS A 192 29.90 2.00 -14.12
C HIS A 192 30.87 2.01 -12.93
N MET A 193 30.79 1.01 -12.04
CA MET A 193 31.67 0.88 -10.87
C MET A 193 33.06 0.32 -11.20
N SER A 194 33.33 -0.11 -12.44
CA SER A 194 34.61 -0.72 -12.83
C SER A 194 35.84 0.19 -12.61
N GLN A 195 35.64 1.51 -12.69
CA GLN A 195 36.67 2.53 -12.45
C GLN A 195 36.52 3.21 -11.09
N ALA A 196 35.61 2.70 -10.23
CA ALA A 196 35.36 3.31 -8.93
C ALA A 196 36.50 3.03 -7.95
N GLN A 197 36.78 4.01 -7.10
CA GLN A 197 37.82 3.93 -6.07
C GLN A 197 37.19 3.99 -4.69
N ALA A 198 37.71 3.17 -3.77
CA ALA A 198 37.32 3.26 -2.37
C ALA A 198 37.86 4.56 -1.77
N ARG A 199 36.96 5.39 -1.24
CA ARG A 199 37.28 6.67 -0.62
C ARG A 199 36.63 6.76 0.75
N THR A 200 37.31 7.43 1.65
CA THR A 200 36.76 7.77 2.97
C THR A 200 35.97 9.05 2.84
N ILE A 201 34.70 9.02 3.23
CA ILE A 201 33.80 10.18 3.24
C ILE A 201 33.32 10.45 4.66
N ARG A 202 33.02 11.71 4.96
CA ARG A 202 32.39 12.15 6.21
C ARG A 202 30.99 12.66 5.89
N PRO A 203 29.93 11.83 5.98
CA PRO A 203 28.58 12.24 5.59
C PRO A 203 28.10 13.50 6.29
N GLY A 204 28.51 13.70 7.55
CA GLY A 204 28.18 14.90 8.33
C GLY A 204 28.80 16.20 7.82
N SER A 205 29.78 16.14 6.91
CA SER A 205 30.34 17.34 6.26
C SER A 205 29.61 17.75 4.98
N PHE A 206 28.65 16.96 4.51
CA PHE A 206 27.86 17.25 3.31
C PHE A 206 26.46 17.74 3.67
N LYS A 207 25.89 18.60 2.81
CA LYS A 207 24.44 18.82 2.80
C LYS A 207 23.76 17.57 2.25
N LEU A 208 23.00 16.87 3.10
CA LEU A 208 22.30 15.65 2.71
C LEU A 208 21.03 15.99 1.91
N LEU A 209 20.89 15.40 0.73
CA LEU A 209 19.78 15.62 -0.20
C LEU A 209 19.03 14.31 -0.50
N GLY A 210 17.77 14.44 -0.93
CA GLY A 210 16.94 13.31 -1.31
C GLY A 210 16.16 12.73 -0.13
N THR A 211 16.30 11.43 0.11
CA THR A 211 15.69 10.74 1.26
C THR A 211 16.74 9.97 2.06
N PRO A 212 17.75 10.65 2.65
CA PRO A 212 18.80 10.02 3.43
C PRO A 212 18.22 9.34 4.67
N PRO A 213 18.59 8.07 4.97
CA PRO A 213 18.30 7.50 6.27
C PRO A 213 19.06 8.25 7.38
N PRO A 214 18.67 8.13 8.66
CA PRO A 214 19.44 8.71 9.76
C PRO A 214 20.91 8.24 9.70
N LEU A 215 21.89 9.15 9.86
CA LEU A 215 23.32 8.81 9.82
C LEU A 215 23.71 7.74 10.87
N ALA A 216 22.95 7.65 11.96
CA ALA A 216 23.13 6.65 13.00
C ALA A 216 22.69 5.23 12.58
N ASN A 217 21.90 5.08 11.51
CA ASN A 217 21.38 3.79 11.05
C ASN A 217 22.31 3.17 9.99
N GLU A 218 23.38 2.53 10.46
CA GLU A 218 24.48 2.03 9.62
C GLU A 218 24.00 1.03 8.55
N GLN A 219 23.14 0.09 8.93
CA GLN A 219 22.58 -0.92 8.03
C GLN A 219 21.69 -0.34 6.93
N ALA A 220 21.16 0.88 7.13
CA ALA A 220 20.38 1.55 6.10
C ALA A 220 21.27 2.14 4.99
N TRP A 221 22.54 2.41 5.29
CA TRP A 221 23.49 3.03 4.37
C TRP A 221 24.32 2.01 3.61
N GLU A 222 24.65 0.85 4.18
CA GLU A 222 25.40 -0.23 3.52
C GLU A 222 24.79 -0.59 2.16
N GLY A 223 25.61 -0.55 1.10
CA GLY A 223 25.21 -0.81 -0.28
C GLY A 223 24.33 0.26 -0.92
N ARG A 224 23.96 1.33 -0.20
CA ARG A 224 23.05 2.36 -0.73
C ARG A 224 23.79 3.20 -1.77
N GLN A 225 23.11 3.47 -2.89
CA GLN A 225 23.63 4.38 -3.89
C GLN A 225 23.70 5.80 -3.33
N ILE A 226 24.84 6.44 -3.55
CA ILE A 226 25.08 7.83 -3.20
C ILE A 226 25.65 8.57 -4.42
N ALA A 227 25.39 9.87 -4.48
CA ALA A 227 26.06 10.76 -5.40
C ALA A 227 26.60 11.97 -4.66
N LEU A 228 27.84 12.34 -4.95
CA LEU A 228 28.46 13.55 -4.46
C LEU A 228 28.26 14.66 -5.48
N LEU A 229 27.76 15.79 -5.00
CA LEU A 229 27.53 16.96 -5.83
C LEU A 229 28.40 18.13 -5.37
N ARG A 230 28.83 18.94 -6.35
CA ARG A 230 29.44 20.25 -6.16
C ARG A 230 28.44 21.29 -6.66
N ASP A 231 27.79 21.99 -5.72
CA ASP A 231 26.79 23.03 -6.01
C ASP A 231 25.67 22.57 -6.96
N GLY A 232 25.23 21.32 -6.78
CA GLY A 232 24.17 20.69 -7.58
C GLY A 232 24.66 19.92 -8.80
N GLU A 233 25.92 20.06 -9.22
CA GLU A 233 26.50 19.25 -10.30
C GLU A 233 27.07 17.94 -9.76
N CYS A 234 26.76 16.82 -10.42
CA CYS A 234 27.28 15.51 -10.03
C CYS A 234 28.76 15.38 -10.39
N VAL A 235 29.60 15.15 -9.38
CA VAL A 235 31.06 14.97 -9.54
C VAL A 235 31.48 13.50 -9.34
N ALA A 236 30.74 12.76 -8.51
CA ALA A 236 30.92 11.33 -8.34
C ALA A 236 29.60 10.61 -8.00
N MET A 237 29.49 9.34 -8.39
CA MET A 237 28.38 8.46 -8.02
C MET A 237 28.93 7.09 -7.63
N GLY A 238 28.26 6.40 -6.71
CA GLY A 238 28.68 5.08 -6.29
C GLY A 238 27.85 4.54 -5.14
N GLU A 239 28.46 3.72 -4.28
CA GLU A 239 27.78 3.06 -3.18
C GLU A 239 28.58 3.10 -1.88
N VAL A 240 27.89 3.12 -0.75
CA VAL A 240 28.52 2.97 0.56
C VAL A 240 28.91 1.51 0.74
N LEU A 241 30.17 1.24 1.08
CA LEU A 241 30.64 -0.11 1.38
C LEU A 241 30.38 -0.45 2.85
N GLU A 242 30.94 0.34 3.76
CA GLU A 242 30.88 0.11 5.19
C GLU A 242 31.20 1.39 5.97
N LYS A 243 30.97 1.35 7.28
CA LYS A 243 31.34 2.42 8.20
C LYS A 243 32.67 2.10 8.87
N THR A 244 33.67 2.98 8.71
CA THR A 244 34.98 2.82 9.35
C THR A 244 35.02 3.43 10.76
N SER A 245 34.20 4.44 11.03
CA SER A 245 34.01 5.04 12.37
C SER A 245 32.64 5.75 12.49
N PRO A 246 32.20 6.19 13.69
CA PRO A 246 30.97 6.95 13.88
C PRO A 246 30.72 8.09 12.87
N SER A 247 31.79 8.75 12.41
CA SER A 247 31.77 9.91 11.52
C SER A 247 32.37 9.68 10.13
N GLU A 248 33.00 8.53 9.89
CA GLU A 248 33.71 8.23 8.63
C GLU A 248 33.22 6.93 8.01
N TRP A 249 32.85 6.99 6.73
CA TRP A 249 32.38 5.85 5.96
C TRP A 249 33.34 5.58 4.81
N ARG A 250 33.42 4.32 4.42
CA ARG A 250 34.09 3.90 3.20
C ARG A 250 33.04 3.76 2.11
N ALA A 251 33.20 4.52 1.04
CA ALA A 251 32.34 4.45 -0.13
C ALA A 251 33.18 4.11 -1.37
N LEU A 252 32.59 3.32 -2.27
CA LEU A 252 33.13 3.07 -3.59
C LEU A 252 32.53 4.10 -4.54
N LEU A 253 33.36 5.00 -5.10
CA LEU A 253 32.90 6.14 -5.89
C LEU A 253 33.58 6.17 -7.26
N ALA A 254 32.79 6.29 -8.32
CA ALA A 254 33.24 6.60 -9.66
C ALA A 254 33.12 8.11 -9.91
N GLY A 255 34.23 8.76 -10.24
CA GLY A 255 34.30 10.22 -10.48
C GLY A 255 35.25 10.94 -9.53
N ASP A 256 35.30 12.26 -9.66
CA ASP A 256 36.10 13.11 -8.79
C ASP A 256 35.29 13.55 -7.57
N THR A 257 35.91 13.49 -6.40
CA THR A 257 35.26 13.86 -5.13
C THR A 257 35.79 15.17 -4.57
N GLN A 258 36.70 15.85 -5.28
CA GLN A 258 37.20 17.16 -4.86
C GLN A 258 36.06 18.17 -4.81
N GLU A 259 36.08 19.02 -3.78
CA GLU A 259 35.14 20.13 -3.58
C GLU A 259 33.65 19.75 -3.47
N ALA A 260 33.31 18.45 -3.39
CA ALA A 260 31.94 18.03 -3.17
C ALA A 260 31.42 18.55 -1.82
N ASN A 261 30.25 19.19 -1.83
CA ASN A 261 29.64 19.81 -0.66
C ASN A 261 28.22 19.29 -0.36
N GLN A 262 27.70 18.42 -1.23
CA GLN A 262 26.38 17.80 -1.12
C GLN A 262 26.48 16.28 -1.33
N LEU A 263 25.62 15.54 -0.63
CA LEU A 263 25.46 14.08 -0.79
C LEU A 263 23.99 13.78 -1.05
N LEU A 264 23.68 13.28 -2.24
CA LEU A 264 22.36 12.81 -2.62
C LEU A 264 22.25 11.32 -2.40
N THR A 265 21.15 10.88 -1.79
CA THR A 265 20.77 9.47 -1.78
C THR A 265 19.25 9.33 -1.76
N ARG A 266 18.74 8.22 -2.30
CA ARG A 266 17.33 7.83 -2.19
C ARG A 266 17.24 6.34 -1.90
N ASP A 267 16.45 5.58 -2.64
CA ASP A 267 16.09 4.21 -2.33
C ASP A 267 16.74 3.17 -3.25
N ALA A 268 17.74 3.49 -4.07
CA ALA A 268 18.51 2.48 -4.77
C ALA A 268 19.58 1.86 -3.85
N ILE A 269 19.64 0.53 -3.80
CA ILE A 269 20.59 -0.24 -2.98
C ILE A 269 21.16 -1.42 -3.76
N HIS A 270 22.47 -1.58 -3.71
CA HIS A 270 23.20 -2.74 -4.17
C HIS A 270 23.46 -3.67 -2.97
N ARG A 271 22.83 -4.84 -2.97
CA ARG A 271 22.97 -5.82 -1.88
C ARG A 271 22.85 -7.22 -2.43
N ASP A 272 23.58 -8.18 -1.87
CA ASP A 272 23.63 -9.58 -2.32
C ASP A 272 23.93 -9.70 -3.84
N GLY A 273 24.82 -8.84 -4.34
CA GLY A 273 25.21 -8.79 -5.75
C GLY A 273 24.08 -8.39 -6.71
N LYS A 274 23.04 -7.69 -6.23
CA LYS A 274 21.91 -7.23 -7.05
C LYS A 274 21.52 -5.81 -6.73
N LEU A 275 21.41 -4.97 -7.76
CA LEU A 275 20.89 -3.62 -7.64
C LEU A 275 19.35 -3.65 -7.62
N ARG A 276 18.75 -3.07 -6.58
CA ARG A 276 17.29 -3.09 -6.33
C ARG A 276 16.83 -1.83 -5.63
N THR A 277 15.52 -1.59 -5.64
CA THR A 277 14.93 -0.57 -4.79
C THR A 277 14.94 -1.10 -3.36
N ALA A 278 15.63 -0.43 -2.46
CA ALA A 278 15.52 -0.58 -1.03
C ALA A 278 14.03 -0.58 -0.71
N ARG A 279 13.55 -1.70 -0.15
CA ARG A 279 12.25 -1.69 0.51
C ARG A 279 12.28 -0.50 1.45
N LYS A 280 11.19 0.26 1.50
CA LYS A 280 11.00 1.30 2.51
C LYS A 280 11.27 0.61 3.84
N GLN A 281 12.48 0.81 4.37
CA GLN A 281 12.68 0.68 5.78
C GLN A 281 11.74 1.79 6.26
N SER A 282 10.62 1.41 6.90
CA SER A 282 10.17 2.19 8.04
C SER A 282 11.44 2.67 8.74
N ALA A 283 11.55 3.95 9.10
CA ALA A 283 12.61 4.35 10.00
C ALA A 283 12.56 3.35 11.16
N SER A 284 13.47 2.37 11.12
CA SER A 284 13.30 1.15 11.88
C SER A 284 14.14 1.32 13.13
N PRO A 285 13.66 0.73 14.22
CA PRO A 285 14.00 1.06 15.58
C PRO A 285 15.50 0.93 15.81
N ARG A 286 16.03 1.76 16.71
CA ARG A 286 17.31 1.46 17.37
C ARG A 286 17.19 0.08 18.01
N THR A 287 17.84 -0.89 17.35
CA THR A 287 18.45 -2.12 17.85
C THR A 287 18.01 -2.63 19.23
N THR A 288 17.39 -3.81 19.25
CA THR A 288 17.92 -4.95 20.01
C THR A 288 17.68 -6.26 19.25
N ARG A 289 18.81 -6.86 18.84
CA ARG A 289 19.13 -8.28 18.56
C ARG A 289 18.01 -9.27 18.19
N ASN A 290 18.20 -9.86 17.00
CA ASN A 290 17.76 -11.17 16.51
C ASN A 290 17.09 -12.13 17.53
N ASN A 291 15.90 -12.60 17.19
CA ASN A 291 15.73 -13.98 16.72
C ASN A 291 14.60 -14.04 15.69
N GLY A 292 14.80 -14.86 14.65
CA GLY A 292 14.08 -14.75 13.38
C GLY A 292 12.58 -14.98 13.46
N LEU A 293 11.82 -14.14 12.76
CA LEU A 293 10.44 -14.38 12.33
C LEU A 293 10.17 -13.61 11.02
N SER A 294 9.28 -14.19 10.21
CA SER A 294 9.13 -14.01 8.76
C SER A 294 8.64 -12.62 8.29
N PRO A 295 8.94 -12.20 7.05
CA PRO A 295 8.66 -10.85 6.56
C PRO A 295 7.25 -10.69 6.00
N GLY A 296 6.36 -10.06 6.74
CA GLY A 296 5.15 -9.48 6.15
C GLY A 296 4.27 -8.74 7.15
N ALA A 297 3.80 -7.55 6.74
CA ALA A 297 2.93 -6.59 7.44
C ALA A 297 3.69 -5.73 8.48
N ASN A 298 3.87 -4.44 8.15
CA ASN A 298 4.34 -3.38 9.05
C ASN A 298 4.09 -1.99 8.42
N GLU A 299 2.95 -1.78 7.77
CA GLU A 299 2.55 -0.42 7.35
C GLU A 299 1.43 0.07 8.26
N VAL A 300 1.81 0.70 9.38
CA VAL A 300 0.92 1.55 10.17
C VAL A 300 0.89 2.92 9.51
N LYS A 301 -0.28 3.40 9.12
CA LYS A 301 -0.45 4.82 8.76
C LYS A 301 -1.02 5.57 9.96
N VAL A 302 -0.30 6.59 10.40
CA VAL A 302 -0.78 7.59 11.35
C VAL A 302 -1.27 8.77 10.52
N GLU A 303 -2.58 8.98 10.46
CA GLU A 303 -3.16 10.20 9.91
C GLU A 303 -3.46 11.16 11.07
N LEU A 304 -2.87 12.36 11.04
CA LEU A 304 -3.25 13.47 11.93
C LEU A 304 -4.63 13.96 11.49
N GLY A 305 -5.68 13.54 12.23
CA GLY A 305 -7.03 14.06 12.05
C GLY A 305 -7.08 15.57 12.30
N ALA A 306 -7.97 16.26 11.58
CA ALA A 306 -8.24 17.68 11.78
C ALA A 306 -8.58 17.96 13.26
N LEU A 307 -7.98 19.02 13.80
CA LEU A 307 -8.09 19.50 15.18
C LEU A 307 -9.52 19.44 15.72
N THR A 308 -9.84 18.38 16.46
CA THR A 308 -10.89 18.37 17.49
C THR A 308 -10.20 18.12 18.84
N SER A 309 -10.68 18.83 19.87
CA SER A 309 -10.00 19.06 21.14
C SER A 309 -9.89 17.85 22.09
N THR A 310 -10.23 16.63 21.65
CA THR A 310 -10.47 15.49 22.57
C THR A 310 -9.44 14.37 22.50
N ALA A 311 -8.61 14.27 21.46
CA ALA A 311 -7.54 13.28 21.45
C ALA A 311 -6.27 13.81 20.76
N THR A 312 -5.14 13.70 21.43
CA THR A 312 -3.80 14.01 20.91
C THR A 312 -3.11 12.76 20.33
N GLU A 313 -3.82 11.62 20.30
CA GLU A 313 -3.24 10.33 19.95
C GLU A 313 -3.16 10.07 18.44
N PRO A 314 -2.08 9.46 17.96
CA PRO A 314 -1.99 9.00 16.59
C PRO A 314 -3.01 7.89 16.31
N GLN A 315 -3.74 8.00 15.20
CA GLN A 315 -4.59 6.91 14.72
C GLN A 315 -3.73 5.72 14.31
N VAL A 316 -4.20 4.51 14.58
CA VAL A 316 -3.51 3.27 14.17
C VAL A 316 -4.26 2.65 13.02
N ALA A 317 -3.79 2.85 11.78
CA ALA A 317 -4.38 2.23 10.61
C ALA A 317 -3.52 1.09 10.04
N VAL A 318 -4.13 -0.08 9.88
CA VAL A 318 -3.50 -1.33 9.44
C VAL A 318 -4.20 -1.85 8.18
N PRO A 319 -3.48 -2.08 7.07
CA PRO A 319 -4.03 -2.76 5.91
C PRO A 319 -4.14 -4.26 6.20
N VAL A 320 -5.33 -4.83 5.99
CA VAL A 320 -5.62 -6.26 6.20
C VAL A 320 -6.30 -6.77 4.93
N GLY A 321 -5.58 -7.49 4.06
CA GLY A 321 -6.11 -7.94 2.78
C GLY A 321 -6.77 -6.81 1.97
N ASP A 322 -8.08 -6.93 1.73
CA ASP A 322 -8.88 -5.97 0.95
C ASP A 322 -9.57 -4.91 1.82
N VAL A 323 -9.20 -4.78 3.08
CA VAL A 323 -9.71 -3.75 3.99
C VAL A 323 -8.58 -2.92 4.59
N THR A 324 -8.93 -1.75 5.13
CA THR A 324 -8.06 -0.96 6.00
C THR A 324 -8.78 -0.80 7.33
N ALA A 325 -8.17 -1.30 8.41
CA ALA A 325 -8.71 -1.25 9.76
C ALA A 325 -8.02 -0.13 10.54
N SER A 326 -8.77 0.83 11.09
CA SER A 326 -8.23 2.03 11.71
C SER A 326 -8.83 2.26 13.09
N LEU A 327 -7.99 2.26 14.14
CA LEU A 327 -8.38 2.74 15.46
C LEU A 327 -8.46 4.27 15.42
N VAL A 328 -9.68 4.79 15.38
CA VAL A 328 -9.97 6.20 15.11
C VAL A 328 -9.47 7.09 16.25
N ASN A 329 -9.54 6.60 17.49
CA ASN A 329 -9.16 7.35 18.69
C ASN A 329 -7.77 6.97 19.23
N GLY A 330 -7.02 6.12 18.52
CA GLY A 330 -5.71 5.64 18.97
C GLY A 330 -5.84 4.47 19.96
N ALA A 331 -4.83 4.32 20.82
CA ALA A 331 -4.71 3.19 21.74
C ALA A 331 -5.25 3.48 23.15
N GLY A 332 -5.35 4.75 23.55
CA GLY A 332 -5.86 5.18 24.86
C GLY A 332 -7.13 6.02 24.80
N GLY A 333 -7.72 6.21 23.63
CA GLY A 333 -9.03 6.85 23.47
C GLY A 333 -10.18 5.85 23.41
N ASP A 334 -11.40 6.37 23.39
CA ASP A 334 -12.65 5.60 23.29
C ASP A 334 -12.64 4.57 22.15
N ALA A 335 -13.23 3.41 22.42
CA ALA A 335 -13.26 2.27 21.51
C ALA A 335 -14.01 2.60 20.20
N LEU A 336 -13.27 2.66 19.10
CA LEU A 336 -13.81 2.85 17.76
C LEU A 336 -12.82 2.33 16.70
N LEU A 337 -13.10 1.15 16.16
CA LEU A 337 -12.39 0.57 15.03
C LEU A 337 -13.20 0.71 13.75
N GLN A 338 -12.67 1.46 12.78
CA GLN A 338 -13.23 1.56 11.44
C GLN A 338 -12.58 0.56 10.49
N VAL A 339 -13.36 -0.36 9.92
CA VAL A 339 -12.93 -1.24 8.83
C VAL A 339 -13.50 -0.74 7.51
N ARG A 340 -12.65 -0.11 6.70
CA ARG A 340 -13.00 0.40 5.37
C ARG A 340 -12.70 -0.65 4.30
N ILE A 341 -13.71 -1.01 3.51
CA ILE A 341 -13.55 -1.96 2.41
C ILE A 341 -12.90 -1.24 1.22
N LYS A 342 -11.77 -1.76 0.72
CA LYS A 342 -11.09 -1.17 -0.45
C LYS A 342 -11.98 -1.30 -1.67
N HIS A 343 -11.91 -0.30 -2.55
CA HIS A 343 -12.70 -0.26 -3.80
C HIS A 343 -14.22 -0.23 -3.61
N GLN A 344 -14.72 0.00 -2.39
CA GLN A 344 -16.13 0.24 -2.09
C GLN A 344 -16.27 1.49 -1.23
N ALA A 345 -17.31 2.28 -1.44
CA ALA A 345 -17.65 3.40 -0.57
C ALA A 345 -18.37 2.90 0.69
N ARG A 346 -17.73 1.99 1.44
CA ARG A 346 -18.33 1.23 2.53
C ARG A 346 -17.39 1.05 3.71
N SER A 347 -17.94 1.24 4.91
CA SER A 347 -17.25 1.04 6.19
C SER A 347 -18.11 0.19 7.13
N LEU A 348 -17.43 -0.64 7.92
CA LEU A 348 -17.96 -1.34 9.07
C LEU A 348 -17.33 -0.71 10.31
N LEU A 349 -18.10 -0.51 11.38
CA LEU A 349 -17.59 -0.03 12.65
C LEU A 349 -17.66 -1.14 13.71
N PHE A 350 -16.61 -1.28 14.51
CA PHE A 350 -16.62 -2.06 15.75
C PHE A 350 -16.48 -1.08 16.90
N ASP A 351 -17.52 -1.05 17.73
CA ASP A 351 -17.86 0.03 18.66
C ASP A 351 -17.99 1.42 17.98
N ILE A 352 -18.58 2.35 18.73
CA ILE A 352 -18.75 3.75 18.34
C ILE A 352 -18.65 4.65 19.57
N GLY A 353 -17.47 4.68 20.19
CA GLY A 353 -17.09 5.70 21.17
C GLY A 353 -17.03 7.11 20.58
N ASP A 354 -16.13 7.99 21.06
CA ASP A 354 -16.02 9.35 20.52
C ASP A 354 -15.83 9.36 18.99
N ALA A 355 -16.84 9.84 18.27
CA ALA A 355 -16.86 9.95 16.81
C ALA A 355 -16.31 11.29 16.30
N GLY A 356 -15.76 12.15 17.18
CA GLY A 356 -15.29 13.50 16.85
C GLY A 356 -14.18 13.56 15.78
N ARG A 357 -13.46 12.46 15.56
CA ARG A 357 -12.44 12.32 14.50
C ARG A 357 -12.96 11.74 13.18
N MET A 358 -14.20 11.28 13.16
CA MET A 358 -14.85 10.75 11.95
C MET A 358 -15.34 11.92 11.07
N PRO A 359 -14.98 11.97 9.78
CA PRO A 359 -15.53 12.98 8.89
C PRO A 359 -17.02 12.71 8.64
N LEU A 360 -17.86 13.75 8.60
CA LEU A 360 -19.32 13.61 8.41
C LEU A 360 -19.69 12.74 7.20
N ARG A 361 -18.97 12.88 6.08
CA ARG A 361 -19.17 12.08 4.86
C ARG A 361 -18.96 10.58 5.05
N ALA A 362 -18.19 10.16 6.06
CA ALA A 362 -18.00 8.74 6.35
C ALA A 362 -19.26 8.10 6.95
N ALA A 363 -20.12 8.88 7.62
CA ALA A 363 -21.34 8.37 8.24
C ALA A 363 -22.26 7.67 7.23
N HIS A 364 -22.36 8.20 6.01
CA HIS A 364 -23.18 7.65 4.93
C HIS A 364 -22.62 6.35 4.35
N GLN A 365 -21.33 6.08 4.58
CA GLN A 365 -20.66 4.86 4.13
C GLN A 365 -20.73 3.74 5.17
N ILE A 366 -21.15 4.04 6.39
CA ILE A 366 -21.31 3.04 7.45
C ILE A 366 -22.54 2.20 7.11
N THR A 367 -22.37 0.90 6.92
CA THR A 367 -23.50 0.00 6.65
C THR A 367 -23.84 -0.88 7.85
N ASP A 368 -22.83 -1.17 8.67
CA ASP A 368 -22.88 -2.12 9.77
C ASP A 368 -22.08 -1.58 10.96
N LEU A 369 -22.68 -1.69 12.13
CA LEU A 369 -22.11 -1.30 13.42
C LEU A 369 -22.15 -2.52 14.36
N PHE A 370 -21.00 -2.92 14.89
CA PHE A 370 -20.84 -4.07 15.79
C PHE A 370 -20.45 -3.55 17.17
N ILE A 371 -21.41 -3.49 18.09
CA ILE A 371 -21.24 -2.99 19.45
C ILE A 371 -20.87 -4.15 20.36
N SER A 372 -19.67 -4.14 20.91
CA SER A 372 -19.21 -5.12 21.89
C SER A 372 -20.10 -5.12 23.13
N HIS A 373 -20.37 -3.93 23.68
CA HIS A 373 -21.28 -3.68 24.79
C HIS A 373 -21.60 -2.18 24.92
N ALA A 374 -22.58 -1.82 25.75
CA ALA A 374 -23.14 -0.47 25.82
C ALA A 374 -22.57 0.40 26.97
N HIS A 375 -21.28 0.30 27.28
CA HIS A 375 -20.60 1.31 28.09
C HIS A 375 -20.41 2.60 27.29
N ALA A 376 -20.32 3.74 27.98
CA ALA A 376 -20.36 5.07 27.36
C ALA A 376 -19.26 5.27 26.32
N ASP A 377 -18.04 4.82 26.61
CA ASP A 377 -16.85 4.87 25.77
C ASP A 377 -16.89 3.90 24.56
N HIS A 378 -17.91 3.04 24.47
CA HIS A 378 -18.15 2.14 23.33
C HIS A 378 -19.36 2.55 22.47
N ILE A 379 -20.24 3.44 22.95
CA ILE A 379 -21.51 3.73 22.29
C ILE A 379 -21.84 5.23 22.13
N SER A 380 -21.12 6.13 22.79
CA SER A 380 -21.42 7.58 22.84
C SER A 380 -21.56 8.24 21.46
N GLY A 381 -20.77 7.81 20.47
CA GLY A 381 -20.82 8.29 19.10
C GLY A 381 -22.06 7.86 18.32
N PHE A 382 -22.94 7.02 18.88
CA PHE A 382 -24.21 6.69 18.25
C PHE A 382 -25.07 7.93 17.97
N ILE A 383 -25.09 8.91 18.87
CA ILE A 383 -25.82 10.18 18.66
C ILE A 383 -25.28 10.93 17.44
N TRP A 384 -23.96 10.93 17.24
CA TRP A 384 -23.35 11.50 16.05
C TRP A 384 -23.82 10.77 14.79
N LEU A 385 -23.90 9.43 14.81
CA LEU A 385 -24.36 8.64 13.67
C LEU A 385 -25.83 8.92 13.34
N VAL A 386 -26.71 8.97 14.34
CA VAL A 386 -28.13 9.30 14.18
C VAL A 386 -28.27 10.67 13.50
N ARG A 387 -27.58 11.70 14.00
CA ARG A 387 -27.58 13.05 13.41
C ARG A 387 -27.10 13.05 11.96
N CYS A 388 -26.03 12.32 11.64
CA CYS A 388 -25.46 12.30 10.31
C CYS A 388 -26.29 11.53 9.28
N ARG A 389 -27.21 10.67 9.72
CA ARG A 389 -28.08 9.86 8.86
C ARG A 389 -29.48 10.41 8.70
N ILE A 390 -29.75 11.65 9.11
CA ILE A 390 -30.97 12.36 8.73
C ILE A 390 -30.94 12.57 7.21
N GLY A 391 -31.86 11.93 6.50
CA GLY A 391 -31.93 11.89 5.04
C GLY A 391 -32.38 10.53 4.51
N HIS A 392 -32.43 10.38 3.18
CA HIS A 392 -32.85 9.13 2.55
C HIS A 392 -31.68 8.15 2.43
N TYR A 393 -31.45 7.39 3.49
CA TYR A 393 -30.42 6.34 3.54
C TYR A 393 -31.05 4.98 3.82
N PRO A 394 -30.47 3.88 3.32
CA PRO A 394 -30.89 2.55 3.74
C PRO A 394 -30.68 2.38 5.26
N PRO A 395 -31.45 1.51 5.93
CA PRO A 395 -31.25 1.23 7.34
C PRO A 395 -29.81 0.77 7.64
N CYS A 396 -29.23 1.29 8.72
CA CYS A 396 -27.94 0.81 9.22
C CYS A 396 -28.17 -0.43 10.08
N ARG A 397 -27.43 -1.51 9.85
CA ARG A 397 -27.51 -2.70 10.69
C ARG A 397 -26.63 -2.49 11.93
N VAL A 398 -27.16 -2.81 13.10
CA VAL A 398 -26.45 -2.74 14.37
C VAL A 398 -26.49 -4.11 15.02
N PHE A 399 -25.37 -4.61 15.50
CA PHE A 399 -25.24 -5.90 16.17
C PHE A 399 -24.68 -5.68 17.56
N GLY A 400 -25.11 -6.45 18.56
CA GLY A 400 -24.55 -6.36 19.91
C GLY A 400 -25.22 -7.32 20.90
N PRO A 401 -24.89 -7.22 22.20
CA PRO A 401 -25.44 -8.08 23.22
C PRO A 401 -26.92 -7.77 23.50
N VAL A 402 -27.57 -8.66 24.27
CA VAL A 402 -28.94 -8.48 24.75
C VAL A 402 -29.12 -7.11 25.43
N GLY A 403 -30.21 -6.43 25.10
CA GLY A 403 -30.57 -5.13 25.65
C GLY A 403 -30.03 -3.92 24.88
N LEU A 404 -29.24 -4.13 23.82
CA LEU A 404 -28.74 -3.05 22.97
C LEU A 404 -29.85 -2.17 22.39
N THR A 405 -30.94 -2.77 21.91
CA THR A 405 -32.09 -2.07 21.32
C THR A 405 -32.66 -1.05 22.29
N LYS A 406 -32.79 -1.44 23.57
CA LYS A 406 -33.29 -0.55 24.63
C LYS A 406 -32.38 0.67 24.81
N GLN A 407 -31.06 0.47 24.80
CA GLN A 407 -30.10 1.56 25.00
C GLN A 407 -30.09 2.53 23.81
N LEU A 408 -30.06 2.00 22.58
CA LEU A 408 -30.11 2.82 21.37
C LEU A 408 -31.42 3.60 21.26
N LEU A 409 -32.55 2.97 21.57
CA LEU A 409 -33.85 3.63 21.59
C LEU A 409 -33.91 4.71 22.66
N GLY A 410 -33.39 4.45 23.88
CA GLY A 410 -33.32 5.47 24.93
C GLY A 410 -32.49 6.70 24.53
N MET A 411 -31.36 6.49 23.84
CA MET A 411 -30.55 7.57 23.28
C MET A 411 -31.29 8.37 22.20
N MET A 412 -32.05 7.69 21.33
CA MET A 412 -32.84 8.34 20.28
C MET A 412 -34.04 9.10 20.87
N ASN A 413 -34.75 8.51 21.83
CA ASN A 413 -35.94 9.12 22.45
C ASN A 413 -35.59 10.26 23.42
N GLY A 414 -34.32 10.40 23.80
CA GLY A 414 -33.82 11.58 24.49
C GLY A 414 -33.77 12.85 23.63
N ILE A 415 -34.04 12.75 22.33
CA ILE A 415 -34.03 13.86 21.37
C ILE A 415 -35.46 14.12 20.87
N LEU A 416 -35.83 15.39 20.74
CA LEU A 416 -37.10 15.80 20.13
C LEU A 416 -37.01 15.74 18.59
N TRP A 417 -37.92 14.97 17.97
CA TRP A 417 -37.93 14.69 16.53
C TRP A 417 -39.13 15.33 15.79
N ASP A 418 -39.34 16.64 15.93
CA ASP A 418 -40.51 17.35 15.39
C ASP A 418 -40.41 17.74 13.90
N ARG A 419 -39.24 17.57 13.26
CA ARG A 419 -38.92 18.14 11.93
C ARG A 419 -38.29 17.17 10.93
N VAL A 420 -38.30 15.88 11.25
CA VAL A 420 -37.54 14.90 10.47
C VAL A 420 -38.37 14.25 9.36
N GLU A 421 -39.69 14.21 9.49
CA GLU A 421 -40.63 13.70 8.47
C GLU A 421 -40.17 12.35 7.91
N ASP A 422 -40.14 12.18 6.58
CA ASP A 422 -39.71 10.96 5.88
C ASP A 422 -38.18 10.77 5.79
N ARG A 423 -37.40 11.72 6.34
CA ARG A 423 -35.93 11.69 6.39
C ARG A 423 -35.40 11.06 7.68
N SER A 424 -36.25 10.33 8.40
CA SER A 424 -35.90 9.78 9.70
C SER A 424 -34.83 8.69 9.60
N PRO A 425 -33.74 8.78 10.39
CA PRO A 425 -32.75 7.73 10.44
C PRO A 425 -33.36 6.42 10.98
N VAL A 426 -33.10 5.33 10.27
CA VAL A 426 -33.59 3.98 10.57
C VAL A 426 -32.42 3.04 10.85
N PHE A 427 -32.58 2.18 11.85
CA PHE A 427 -31.61 1.15 12.21
C PHE A 427 -32.29 -0.22 12.36
N GLU A 428 -31.59 -1.27 11.94
CA GLU A 428 -31.97 -2.67 12.20
C GLU A 428 -31.02 -3.25 13.25
N VAL A 429 -31.51 -3.41 14.47
CA VAL A 429 -30.74 -3.91 15.62
C VAL A 429 -30.86 -5.43 15.69
N HIS A 430 -29.74 -6.10 15.94
CA HIS A 430 -29.58 -7.55 16.01
C HIS A 430 -28.93 -7.89 17.36
N GLU A 431 -29.73 -8.37 18.30
CA GLU A 431 -29.26 -8.76 19.64
C GLU A 431 -28.83 -10.22 19.65
N TRP A 432 -27.66 -10.51 20.20
CA TRP A 432 -27.16 -11.87 20.38
C TRP A 432 -27.83 -12.58 21.56
N HIS A 433 -28.56 -13.67 21.28
CA HIS A 433 -29.21 -14.53 22.29
C HIS A 433 -28.59 -15.94 22.31
N GLY A 434 -27.30 -16.05 21.96
CA GLY A 434 -26.54 -17.31 21.93
C GLY A 434 -26.78 -18.16 20.69
N THR A 435 -28.01 -18.62 20.47
CA THR A 435 -28.36 -19.53 19.35
C THR A 435 -29.02 -18.83 18.17
N HIS A 436 -29.44 -17.59 18.35
CA HIS A 436 -30.11 -16.79 17.35
C HIS A 436 -29.90 -15.29 17.62
N LEU A 437 -30.22 -14.47 16.63
CA LEU A 437 -30.32 -13.03 16.72
C LEU A 437 -31.79 -12.64 16.87
N GLU A 438 -32.14 -12.01 17.97
CA GLU A 438 -33.39 -11.25 18.06
C GLU A 438 -33.24 -9.94 17.29
N ARG A 439 -34.27 -9.52 16.55
CA ARG A 439 -34.14 -8.42 15.60
C ARG A 439 -35.24 -7.40 15.76
N TRP A 440 -34.84 -6.15 15.68
CA TRP A 440 -35.72 -4.99 15.87
C TRP A 440 -35.39 -3.92 14.86
N ARG A 441 -36.42 -3.20 14.41
CA ARG A 441 -36.28 -1.96 13.66
C ARG A 441 -36.56 -0.79 14.60
N ILE A 442 -35.64 0.15 14.67
CA ILE A 442 -35.81 1.41 15.40
C ILE A 442 -35.72 2.59 14.42
N GLN A 443 -36.52 3.61 14.66
CA GLN A 443 -36.61 4.80 13.81
C GLN A 443 -36.76 6.03 14.70
N ALA A 444 -36.04 7.11 14.37
CA ALA A 444 -36.15 8.35 15.14
C ALA A 444 -37.57 8.94 15.01
N GLY A 445 -38.14 9.38 16.13
CA GLY A 445 -39.51 9.85 16.21
C GLY A 445 -40.56 8.76 16.45
N GLU A 446 -40.17 7.49 16.47
CA GLU A 446 -41.04 6.38 16.89
C GLU A 446 -40.70 5.94 18.32
N ASP A 447 -41.69 5.85 19.19
CA ASP A 447 -41.48 5.53 20.61
C ASP A 447 -41.12 4.06 20.86
N HIS A 448 -41.49 3.16 19.94
CA HIS A 448 -41.39 1.73 20.11
C HIS A 448 -40.64 1.04 18.96
N PRO A 449 -39.80 0.04 19.28
CA PRO A 449 -39.12 -0.75 18.26
C PRO A 449 -40.13 -1.70 17.58
N THR A 450 -39.99 -1.90 16.27
CA THR A 450 -40.80 -2.88 15.53
C THR A 450 -40.06 -4.22 15.47
N PRO A 451 -40.64 -5.35 15.90
CA PRO A 451 -39.98 -6.64 15.84
C PRO A 451 -39.78 -7.10 14.39
N LEU A 452 -38.64 -7.74 14.13
CA LEU A 452 -38.30 -8.38 12.86
C LEU A 452 -38.11 -9.88 13.08
N ASN A 453 -38.15 -10.66 12.00
CA ASN A 453 -37.95 -12.11 12.08
C ASN A 453 -36.55 -12.43 12.67
N PRO A 454 -36.48 -13.24 13.75
CA PRO A 454 -35.22 -13.71 14.30
C PRO A 454 -34.40 -14.48 13.26
N LEU A 455 -33.07 -14.47 13.42
CA LEU A 455 -32.16 -15.21 12.55
C LEU A 455 -31.36 -16.25 13.35
N PRO A 456 -31.34 -17.53 12.94
CA PRO A 456 -30.54 -18.53 13.64
C PRO A 456 -29.04 -18.25 13.48
N ILE A 457 -28.28 -18.50 14.54
CA ILE A 457 -26.82 -18.43 14.54
C ILE A 457 -26.28 -19.85 14.42
N SER A 458 -25.37 -20.05 13.48
CA SER A 458 -24.63 -21.30 13.32
C SER A 458 -23.15 -20.97 13.32
N ASP A 459 -22.38 -21.68 14.16
CA ASP A 459 -20.94 -21.52 14.29
C ASP A 459 -20.54 -20.08 14.71
N GLY A 460 -21.39 -19.39 15.47
CA GLY A 460 -21.18 -18.00 15.88
C GLY A 460 -21.26 -16.97 14.76
N ILE A 461 -21.69 -17.36 13.55
CA ILE A 461 -21.77 -16.45 12.40
C ILE A 461 -23.05 -15.64 12.49
N ILE A 462 -22.90 -14.32 12.67
CA ILE A 462 -24.01 -13.36 12.85
C ILE A 462 -24.37 -12.63 11.57
N HIS A 463 -23.44 -12.58 10.61
CA HIS A 463 -23.66 -11.88 9.35
C HIS A 463 -22.91 -12.57 8.21
N ARG A 464 -23.58 -12.71 7.06
CA ARG A 464 -23.02 -13.37 5.86
C ARG A 464 -23.29 -12.55 4.62
N GLU A 465 -22.24 -12.29 3.86
CA GLU A 465 -22.31 -11.63 2.56
C GLU A 465 -21.47 -12.38 1.52
N PRO A 466 -21.58 -12.04 0.22
CA PRO A 466 -20.72 -12.63 -0.81
C PRO A 466 -19.22 -12.42 -0.56
N GLY A 467 -18.82 -11.25 -0.02
CA GLY A 467 -17.41 -10.89 0.13
C GLY A 467 -16.78 -11.25 1.49
N PHE A 468 -17.58 -11.39 2.55
CA PHE A 468 -17.09 -11.67 3.90
C PHE A 468 -18.19 -12.26 4.77
N LEU A 469 -17.81 -12.75 5.95
CA LEU A 469 -18.73 -13.05 7.04
C LEU A 469 -18.24 -12.40 8.33
N ILE A 470 -19.15 -12.22 9.27
CA ILE A 470 -18.84 -11.78 10.63
C ILE A 470 -19.20 -12.91 11.58
N ARG A 471 -18.21 -13.32 12.38
CA ARG A 471 -18.38 -14.24 13.49
C ARG A 471 -18.30 -13.48 14.79
N ALA A 472 -19.08 -13.89 15.78
CA ALA A 472 -19.01 -13.36 17.12
C ALA A 472 -18.88 -14.47 18.16
N THR A 473 -18.31 -14.13 19.31
CA THR A 473 -18.37 -14.93 20.53
C THR A 473 -18.66 -14.02 21.69
N GLU A 474 -19.44 -14.51 22.66
CA GLU A 474 -19.71 -13.80 23.89
C GLU A 474 -18.56 -14.00 24.88
N LEU A 475 -18.18 -12.94 25.57
CA LEU A 475 -17.18 -12.87 26.61
C LEU A 475 -17.83 -12.29 27.87
N ASP A 476 -17.21 -12.58 29.02
CA ASP A 476 -17.67 -12.05 30.30
C ASP A 476 -16.83 -10.86 30.79
N HIS A 477 -17.51 -9.77 31.13
CA HIS A 477 -16.99 -8.58 31.80
C HIS A 477 -17.83 -8.19 33.04
N ARG A 478 -18.54 -9.17 33.64
CA ARG A 478 -19.73 -9.02 34.53
C ARG A 478 -20.99 -8.55 33.82
N THR A 479 -20.85 -8.20 32.55
CA THR A 479 -21.92 -8.01 31.58
C THR A 479 -21.54 -8.77 30.31
N PRO A 480 -22.52 -9.16 29.47
CA PRO A 480 -22.22 -9.78 28.19
C PRO A 480 -21.49 -8.81 27.27
N VAL A 481 -20.33 -9.22 26.76
CA VAL A 481 -19.53 -8.47 25.79
C VAL A 481 -19.31 -9.34 24.56
N LEU A 482 -19.45 -8.79 23.36
CA LEU A 482 -19.18 -9.52 22.12
C LEU A 482 -17.80 -9.17 21.55
N ALA A 483 -17.02 -10.21 21.25
CA ALA A 483 -15.86 -10.10 20.38
C ALA A 483 -16.23 -10.55 18.97
N TYR A 484 -15.63 -9.93 17.96
CA TYR A 484 -15.98 -10.12 16.56
C TYR A 484 -14.78 -10.50 15.69
N ALA A 485 -15.00 -11.39 14.73
CA ALA A 485 -14.06 -11.66 13.64
C ALA A 485 -14.69 -11.26 12.30
N PHE A 486 -13.98 -10.40 11.56
CA PHE A 486 -14.23 -10.18 10.15
C PHE A 486 -13.39 -11.16 9.34
N GLU A 487 -14.08 -12.06 8.64
CA GLU A 487 -13.48 -13.11 7.84
C GLU A 487 -13.80 -12.84 6.36
N PRO A 488 -12.83 -12.34 5.56
CA PRO A 488 -13.02 -12.24 4.12
C PRO A 488 -13.29 -13.63 3.54
N ARG A 489 -14.23 -13.72 2.61
CA ARG A 489 -14.44 -14.98 1.90
C ARG A 489 -13.20 -15.32 1.07
N ARG A 490 -12.94 -16.62 0.99
CA ARG A 490 -11.79 -17.25 0.32
C ARG A 490 -11.45 -16.56 -1.01
N LYS A 491 -10.20 -16.15 -1.18
CA LYS A 491 -9.70 -15.59 -2.43
C LYS A 491 -9.40 -16.74 -3.39
N LEU A 492 -10.04 -16.71 -4.57
CA LEU A 492 -9.76 -17.66 -5.65
C LEU A 492 -8.63 -17.15 -6.54
N LYS A 493 -7.43 -17.73 -6.38
CA LYS A 493 -6.32 -17.59 -7.33
C LYS A 493 -6.38 -18.69 -8.37
N VAL A 494 -5.96 -18.36 -9.59
CA VAL A 494 -5.78 -19.35 -10.66
C VAL A 494 -4.31 -19.75 -10.69
N ARG A 495 -4.05 -21.06 -10.62
CA ARG A 495 -2.75 -21.70 -10.80
C ARG A 495 -2.29 -21.51 -12.24
N ARG A 496 -1.38 -20.57 -12.47
CA ARG A 496 -0.90 -20.26 -13.82
C ARG A 496 -0.14 -21.43 -14.44
N ASP A 497 0.64 -22.14 -13.63
CA ASP A 497 1.30 -23.40 -13.97
C ASP A 497 0.31 -24.45 -14.49
N LYS A 498 -0.80 -24.68 -13.77
CA LYS A 498 -1.81 -25.67 -14.20
C LYS A 498 -2.68 -25.20 -15.35
N LEU A 499 -2.90 -23.89 -15.47
CA LEU A 499 -3.58 -23.34 -16.64
C LEU A 499 -2.77 -23.54 -17.92
N GLU A 500 -1.45 -23.38 -17.85
CA GLU A 500 -0.53 -23.65 -18.95
C GLU A 500 -0.48 -25.16 -19.27
N GLU A 501 -0.44 -26.05 -18.27
CA GLU A 501 -0.53 -27.51 -18.47
C GLU A 501 -1.86 -27.97 -19.10
N LEU A 502 -2.97 -27.29 -18.80
CA LEU A 502 -4.28 -27.60 -19.37
C LEU A 502 -4.36 -27.28 -20.88
N GLY A 503 -3.41 -26.50 -21.40
CA GLY A 503 -3.35 -26.10 -22.81
C GLY A 503 -4.52 -25.22 -23.23
N VAL A 504 -5.12 -24.46 -22.31
CA VAL A 504 -6.26 -23.56 -22.59
C VAL A 504 -5.83 -22.12 -22.33
N ALA A 505 -6.12 -21.24 -23.28
CA ALA A 505 -5.83 -19.82 -23.13
C ALA A 505 -6.69 -19.18 -22.01
N PRO A 506 -6.13 -18.29 -21.17
CA PRO A 506 -6.90 -17.53 -20.21
C PRO A 506 -7.97 -16.69 -20.91
N GLY A 507 -9.20 -16.73 -20.41
CA GLY A 507 -10.32 -15.99 -21.00
C GLY A 507 -11.52 -15.81 -20.05
N PRO A 508 -12.66 -15.32 -20.56
CA PRO A 508 -13.88 -15.04 -19.77
C PRO A 508 -14.40 -16.24 -18.96
N TRP A 509 -14.16 -17.46 -19.45
CA TRP A 509 -14.53 -18.71 -18.78
C TRP A 509 -13.89 -18.85 -17.38
N LEU A 510 -12.71 -18.27 -17.13
CA LEU A 510 -12.11 -18.23 -15.79
C LEU A 510 -12.94 -17.43 -14.79
N GLN A 511 -13.59 -16.36 -15.26
CA GLN A 511 -14.49 -15.56 -14.42
C GLN A 511 -15.82 -16.29 -14.20
N GLN A 512 -16.32 -17.01 -15.20
CA GLN A 512 -17.46 -17.92 -15.06
C GLN A 512 -17.17 -19.03 -14.04
N LEU A 513 -15.99 -19.65 -14.10
CA LEU A 513 -15.52 -20.66 -13.14
C LEU A 513 -15.52 -20.13 -11.71
N LYS A 514 -14.92 -18.95 -11.48
CA LYS A 514 -14.91 -18.34 -10.14
C LYS A 514 -16.31 -18.03 -9.64
N ARG A 515 -17.21 -17.54 -10.50
CA ARG A 515 -18.61 -17.24 -10.13
C ARG A 515 -19.39 -18.51 -9.79
N ALA A 516 -19.29 -19.56 -10.61
CA ALA A 516 -19.98 -20.82 -10.37
C ALA A 516 -19.45 -21.55 -9.14
N TYR A 517 -18.13 -21.54 -8.91
CA TYR A 517 -17.49 -22.04 -7.68
C TYR A 517 -18.01 -21.31 -6.44
N MET A 518 -18.08 -19.98 -6.47
CA MET A 518 -18.60 -19.18 -5.35
C MET A 518 -20.10 -19.37 -5.10
N ALA A 519 -20.86 -19.76 -6.12
CA ALA A 519 -22.27 -20.10 -6.03
C ALA A 519 -22.52 -21.58 -5.68
N SER A 520 -21.48 -22.35 -5.36
CA SER A 520 -21.55 -23.79 -5.08
C SER A 520 -22.19 -24.63 -6.20
N ARG A 521 -22.05 -24.20 -7.46
CA ARG A 521 -22.59 -24.90 -8.65
C ARG A 521 -21.54 -25.87 -9.21
N TRP A 522 -21.16 -26.87 -8.41
CA TRP A 522 -20.04 -27.78 -8.68
C TRP A 522 -20.18 -28.57 -9.99
N GLN A 523 -21.41 -28.91 -10.36
CA GLN A 523 -21.74 -29.73 -11.54
C GLN A 523 -21.99 -28.90 -12.81
N GLU A 524 -21.96 -27.56 -12.72
CA GLU A 524 -22.07 -26.71 -13.90
C GLU A 524 -20.86 -26.94 -14.81
N ARG A 525 -21.11 -27.06 -16.11
CA ARG A 525 -20.07 -27.28 -17.12
C ARG A 525 -19.58 -25.97 -17.71
N ILE A 526 -18.28 -25.87 -17.92
CA ILE A 526 -17.65 -24.68 -18.48
C ILE A 526 -16.98 -25.02 -19.81
N PRO A 527 -17.41 -24.41 -20.93
CA PRO A 527 -16.81 -24.66 -22.23
C PRO A 527 -15.42 -24.03 -22.31
N LEU A 528 -14.41 -24.84 -22.62
CA LEU A 528 -13.01 -24.43 -22.77
C LEU A 528 -12.54 -24.33 -24.23
N GLY A 529 -13.41 -24.69 -25.19
CA GLY A 529 -13.05 -24.89 -26.60
C GLY A 529 -12.62 -26.34 -26.90
N ASP A 530 -12.65 -26.72 -28.18
CA ASP A 530 -12.33 -28.09 -28.67
C ASP A 530 -13.19 -29.21 -28.04
N ASP A 531 -14.52 -29.02 -27.96
CA ASP A 531 -15.48 -29.97 -27.33
C ASP A 531 -15.19 -30.32 -25.85
N ARG A 532 -14.34 -29.56 -25.16
CA ARG A 532 -14.05 -29.74 -23.73
C ARG A 532 -15.01 -28.93 -22.87
N GLU A 533 -15.79 -29.64 -22.05
CA GLU A 533 -16.72 -29.06 -21.08
C GLU A 533 -16.59 -29.70 -19.69
N PRO A 534 -15.44 -29.53 -19.01
CA PRO A 534 -15.27 -30.01 -17.65
C PRO A 534 -16.23 -29.29 -16.68
N THR A 535 -16.52 -29.95 -15.59
CA THR A 535 -17.31 -29.41 -14.49
C THR A 535 -16.53 -28.35 -13.71
N VAL A 536 -17.25 -27.48 -13.01
CA VAL A 536 -16.67 -26.49 -12.09
C VAL A 536 -15.79 -27.16 -11.04
N ASP A 537 -16.16 -28.34 -10.55
CA ASP A 537 -15.41 -29.09 -9.54
C ASP A 537 -14.03 -29.53 -10.07
N GLU A 538 -14.01 -30.18 -11.24
CA GLU A 538 -12.78 -30.62 -11.92
C GLU A 538 -11.84 -29.45 -12.21
N LEU A 539 -12.39 -28.34 -12.74
CA LEU A 539 -11.60 -27.14 -13.01
C LEU A 539 -11.12 -26.46 -11.75
N ALA A 540 -11.91 -26.47 -10.68
CA ALA A 540 -11.53 -25.85 -9.43
C ALA A 540 -10.41 -26.60 -8.73
N GLU A 541 -10.48 -27.93 -8.69
CA GLU A 541 -9.42 -28.77 -8.14
C GLU A 541 -8.11 -28.58 -8.93
N ALA A 542 -8.20 -28.54 -10.26
CA ALA A 542 -7.03 -28.39 -11.12
C ALA A 542 -6.44 -26.97 -11.09
N LEU A 543 -7.29 -25.94 -11.10
CA LEU A 543 -6.86 -24.57 -11.41
C LEU A 543 -7.03 -23.58 -10.26
N LEU A 544 -7.91 -23.81 -9.28
CA LEU A 544 -8.20 -22.82 -8.25
C LEU A 544 -7.41 -23.11 -6.97
N LEU A 545 -6.54 -22.17 -6.60
CA LEU A 545 -6.02 -22.06 -5.25
C LEU A 545 -6.97 -21.21 -4.43
N THR A 546 -7.49 -21.80 -3.37
CA THR A 546 -8.26 -21.10 -2.36
C THR A 546 -7.30 -20.60 -1.28
N GLU A 547 -7.02 -19.31 -1.28
CA GLU A 547 -6.28 -18.70 -0.17
C GLU A 547 -7.29 -18.17 0.87
N PRO A 548 -7.10 -18.46 2.17
CA PRO A 548 -7.85 -17.78 3.21
C PRO A 548 -7.60 -16.27 3.10
N GLY A 549 -8.66 -15.48 3.17
CA GLY A 549 -8.51 -14.03 3.28
C GLY A 549 -7.85 -13.68 4.61
N ASP A 550 -7.12 -12.56 4.63
CA ASP A 550 -6.57 -12.02 5.88
C ASP A 550 -7.72 -11.63 6.81
N ALA A 551 -8.00 -12.43 7.84
CA ALA A 551 -9.02 -12.15 8.83
C ALA A 551 -8.51 -11.13 9.86
N LEU A 552 -9.43 -10.35 10.43
CA LEU A 552 -9.15 -9.51 11.60
C LEU A 552 -10.13 -9.84 12.73
N VAL A 553 -9.66 -9.71 13.96
CA VAL A 553 -10.46 -9.92 15.16
C VAL A 553 -10.41 -8.69 16.05
N TYR A 554 -11.53 -8.36 16.66
CA TYR A 554 -11.72 -7.25 17.59
C TYR A 554 -12.28 -7.80 18.90
N ALA A 555 -11.55 -7.62 20.00
CA ALA A 555 -11.96 -8.04 21.34
C ALA A 555 -11.57 -6.96 22.35
N THR A 556 -12.54 -6.47 23.11
CA THR A 556 -12.36 -5.41 24.12
C THR A 556 -13.10 -5.77 25.39
N ASP A 557 -12.68 -5.19 26.52
CA ASP A 557 -13.36 -5.18 27.81
C ASP A 557 -13.86 -6.56 28.24
N PHE A 558 -12.95 -7.45 28.59
CA PHE A 558 -13.28 -8.78 29.09
C PHE A 558 -12.33 -9.24 30.19
N ARG A 559 -12.90 -9.93 31.18
CA ARG A 559 -12.12 -10.40 32.32
C ARG A 559 -11.10 -11.45 31.89
N GLU A 560 -9.95 -11.44 32.56
CA GLU A 560 -8.99 -12.52 32.48
C GLU A 560 -9.57 -13.79 33.12
N SER A 561 -10.07 -14.71 32.29
CA SER A 561 -10.51 -16.03 32.72
C SER A 561 -10.16 -17.08 31.66
N PRO A 562 -9.91 -18.34 32.05
CA PRO A 562 -9.55 -19.39 31.10
C PRO A 562 -10.56 -19.55 29.96
N GLU A 563 -11.84 -19.37 30.25
CA GLU A 563 -12.92 -19.45 29.27
C GLU A 563 -12.87 -18.30 28.24
N ASN A 564 -12.75 -17.04 28.70
CA ASN A 564 -12.61 -15.91 27.78
C ASN A 564 -11.33 -16.03 26.93
N ILE A 565 -10.21 -16.40 27.55
CA ILE A 565 -8.94 -16.60 26.85
C ILE A 565 -9.10 -17.65 25.75
N ASP A 566 -9.72 -18.79 26.04
CA ASP A 566 -9.96 -19.83 25.04
C ASP A 566 -10.91 -19.38 23.93
N ARG A 567 -12.02 -18.70 24.26
CA ARG A 567 -12.98 -18.17 23.27
C ARG A 567 -12.31 -17.18 22.32
N VAL A 568 -11.57 -16.19 22.84
CA VAL A 568 -10.84 -15.21 22.02
C VAL A 568 -9.72 -15.87 21.22
N THR A 569 -8.96 -16.79 21.83
CA THR A 569 -7.89 -17.51 21.15
C THR A 569 -8.41 -18.34 19.96
N ARG A 570 -9.57 -19.00 20.13
CA ARG A 570 -10.23 -19.74 19.04
C ARG A 570 -10.75 -18.81 17.96
N LEU A 571 -11.36 -17.69 18.34
CA LEU A 571 -11.87 -16.69 17.39
C LEU A 571 -10.73 -16.06 16.57
N ALA A 572 -9.58 -15.79 17.19
CA ALA A 572 -8.41 -15.14 16.58
C ALA A 572 -7.45 -16.10 15.87
N ARG A 573 -7.73 -17.41 15.82
CA ARG A 573 -6.79 -18.41 15.32
C ARG A 573 -6.36 -18.13 13.87
N GLY A 574 -5.06 -17.88 13.66
CA GLY A 574 -4.45 -17.57 12.37
C GLY A 574 -4.86 -16.22 11.78
N ALA A 575 -5.45 -15.32 12.58
CA ALA A 575 -5.87 -14.01 12.11
C ALA A 575 -4.66 -13.17 11.65
N HIS A 576 -4.85 -12.38 10.61
CA HIS A 576 -3.84 -11.42 10.19
C HIS A 576 -3.64 -10.34 11.25
N THR A 577 -4.72 -9.89 11.91
CA THR A 577 -4.61 -8.85 12.95
C THR A 577 -5.61 -9.09 14.06
N LEU A 578 -5.13 -9.09 15.29
CA LEU A 578 -5.95 -9.06 16.49
C LEU A 578 -5.88 -7.65 17.09
N PHE A 579 -7.01 -6.96 17.14
CA PHE A 579 -7.22 -5.78 17.97
C PHE A 579 -7.72 -6.26 19.32
N CYS A 580 -6.92 -6.09 20.37
CA CYS A 580 -7.25 -6.59 21.70
C CYS A 580 -7.03 -5.50 22.76
N GLU A 581 -7.95 -5.39 23.72
CA GLU A 581 -7.72 -4.55 24.89
C GLU A 581 -6.47 -4.98 25.66
N CYS A 582 -5.83 -4.01 26.31
CA CYS A 582 -4.63 -4.23 27.11
C CYS A 582 -4.52 -3.14 28.18
N THR A 583 -5.51 -3.12 29.06
CA THR A 583 -5.75 -1.97 29.95
C THR A 583 -4.64 -1.76 30.98
N PHE A 584 -4.02 -2.83 31.49
CA PHE A 584 -3.03 -2.76 32.58
C PHE A 584 -1.71 -3.48 32.32
N MET A 585 -0.64 -3.01 32.97
CA MET A 585 0.62 -3.75 33.11
C MET A 585 0.48 -4.88 34.13
N VAL A 586 1.40 -5.86 34.10
CA VAL A 586 1.40 -6.98 35.07
C VAL A 586 1.51 -6.49 36.51
N SER A 587 2.28 -5.41 36.75
CA SER A 587 2.41 -4.80 38.08
C SER A 587 1.08 -4.31 38.67
N ASP A 588 0.05 -4.13 37.83
CA ASP A 588 -1.28 -3.66 38.19
C ASP A 588 -2.35 -4.76 38.03
N GLN A 589 -1.97 -6.05 38.09
CA GLN A 589 -2.87 -7.21 38.01
C GLN A 589 -4.10 -7.10 38.93
N ALA A 590 -3.91 -6.70 40.19
CA ALA A 590 -5.02 -6.54 41.14
C ALA A 590 -6.03 -5.47 40.70
N GLN A 591 -5.59 -4.45 39.95
CA GLN A 591 -6.51 -3.48 39.35
C GLN A 591 -7.26 -4.12 38.18
N ALA A 592 -6.56 -4.81 37.29
CA ALA A 592 -7.13 -5.52 36.15
C ALA A 592 -8.24 -6.49 36.58
N GLU A 593 -8.00 -7.29 37.62
CA GLU A 593 -8.99 -8.19 38.21
C GLU A 593 -10.20 -7.44 38.79
N ARG A 594 -9.99 -6.35 39.52
CA ARG A 594 -11.09 -5.59 40.12
C ARG A 594 -12.01 -4.98 39.07
N THR A 595 -11.43 -4.43 38.00
CA THR A 595 -12.15 -3.78 36.90
C THR A 595 -12.44 -4.69 35.71
N GLN A 596 -12.09 -5.98 35.80
CA GLN A 596 -12.40 -7.01 34.80
C GLN A 596 -11.75 -6.79 33.42
N HIS A 597 -10.50 -6.34 33.40
CA HIS A 597 -9.72 -6.12 32.17
C HIS A 597 -8.50 -7.03 32.10
N LEU A 598 -7.83 -7.00 30.94
CA LEU A 598 -6.59 -7.75 30.72
C LEU A 598 -5.33 -7.01 31.17
N THR A 599 -4.28 -7.82 31.39
CA THR A 599 -2.91 -7.33 31.46
C THR A 599 -2.14 -7.53 30.16
N THR A 600 -0.99 -6.86 30.04
CA THR A 600 -0.01 -7.02 28.96
C THR A 600 0.38 -8.48 28.73
N GLN A 601 0.63 -9.24 29.80
CA GLN A 601 1.00 -10.66 29.71
C GLN A 601 -0.12 -11.50 29.10
N THR A 602 -1.35 -11.32 29.56
CA THR A 602 -2.52 -12.08 29.10
C THR A 602 -2.85 -11.75 27.66
N CYS A 603 -2.84 -10.47 27.30
CA CYS A 603 -3.05 -10.00 25.93
C CYS A 603 -2.02 -10.62 24.96
N ALA A 604 -0.73 -10.60 25.32
CA ALA A 604 0.33 -11.24 24.54
C ALA A 604 0.16 -12.77 24.44
N HIS A 605 -0.27 -13.42 25.53
CA HIS A 605 -0.50 -14.86 25.55
C HIS A 605 -1.62 -15.28 24.58
N ILE A 606 -2.73 -14.54 24.54
CA ILE A 606 -3.82 -14.76 23.57
C ILE A 606 -3.29 -14.66 22.14
N ALA A 607 -2.56 -13.58 21.81
CA ALA A 607 -2.01 -13.36 20.48
C ALA A 607 -1.03 -14.49 20.06
N ASN A 608 -0.19 -14.94 20.98
CA ASN A 608 0.76 -16.02 20.73
C ASN A 608 0.04 -17.35 20.48
N ASN A 609 -0.90 -17.74 21.34
CA ASN A 609 -1.64 -18.99 21.24
C ASN A 609 -2.56 -19.05 20.01
N ALA A 610 -3.13 -17.91 19.63
CA ALA A 610 -3.94 -17.80 18.43
C ALA A 610 -3.10 -17.81 17.15
N ASP A 611 -1.78 -17.73 17.25
CA ASP A 611 -0.85 -17.59 16.13
C ASP A 611 -1.22 -16.45 15.18
N VAL A 612 -1.56 -15.29 15.74
CA VAL A 612 -1.87 -14.10 14.92
C VAL A 612 -0.61 -13.57 14.27
N ARG A 613 -0.76 -12.94 13.10
CA ARG A 613 0.38 -12.31 12.42
C ARG A 613 0.82 -11.01 13.09
N GLN A 614 -0.13 -10.23 13.61
CA GLN A 614 0.17 -9.05 14.42
C GLN A 614 -0.93 -8.75 15.45
N LEU A 615 -0.53 -8.15 16.56
CA LEU A 615 -1.36 -7.71 17.66
C LEU A 615 -1.36 -6.18 17.72
N VAL A 616 -2.53 -5.57 17.65
CA VAL A 616 -2.73 -4.14 17.91
C VAL A 616 -3.43 -4.00 19.26
N THR A 617 -2.74 -3.40 20.23
CA THR A 617 -3.30 -3.18 21.56
C THR A 617 -3.93 -1.80 21.68
N PHE A 618 -5.04 -1.72 22.43
CA PHE A 618 -5.75 -0.49 22.72
C PHE A 618 -6.46 -0.57 24.08
N HIS A 619 -7.31 0.43 24.38
CA HIS A 619 -8.02 0.59 25.65
C HIS A 619 -7.07 0.73 26.85
N PHE A 620 -5.97 1.47 26.67
CA PHE A 620 -5.02 1.69 27.76
C PHE A 620 -5.62 2.55 28.88
N SER A 621 -5.40 2.15 30.14
CA SER A 621 -5.81 2.97 31.27
C SER A 621 -5.13 4.34 31.25
N HIS A 622 -5.91 5.40 31.51
CA HIS A 622 -5.43 6.79 31.64
C HIS A 622 -4.25 6.96 32.61
N ARG A 623 -4.09 6.03 33.56
CA ARG A 623 -2.95 6.02 34.49
C ARG A 623 -1.58 5.87 33.81
N TYR A 624 -1.57 5.47 32.54
CA TYR A 624 -0.36 5.34 31.74
C TYR A 624 -0.21 6.45 30.71
N ASP A 625 -1.05 7.49 30.67
CA ASP A 625 -1.04 8.49 29.59
C ASP A 625 0.34 9.11 29.33
N ASN A 626 1.11 9.39 30.39
CA ASN A 626 2.47 9.94 30.28
C ASN A 626 3.58 8.87 30.18
N ARG A 627 3.22 7.59 30.18
CA ARG A 627 4.15 6.44 30.22
C ARG A 627 3.66 5.25 29.40
N ARG A 628 2.84 5.48 28.36
CA ARG A 628 2.23 4.43 27.53
C ARG A 628 3.26 3.52 26.87
N TRP A 629 4.43 4.08 26.58
CA TRP A 629 5.57 3.31 26.07
C TRP A 629 5.93 2.11 26.96
N GLN A 630 5.76 2.21 28.29
CA GLN A 630 6.04 1.11 29.22
C GLN A 630 5.12 -0.10 29.00
N LEU A 631 3.86 0.11 28.59
CA LEU A 631 2.95 -0.98 28.21
C LEU A 631 3.49 -1.70 26.97
N TYR A 632 3.94 -0.95 25.95
CA TYR A 632 4.51 -1.51 24.74
C TYR A 632 5.83 -2.24 25.00
N GLU A 633 6.73 -1.69 25.83
CA GLU A 633 7.97 -2.37 26.23
C GLU A 633 7.69 -3.66 26.99
N GLU A 634 6.70 -3.67 27.88
CA GLU A 634 6.32 -4.88 28.61
C GLU A 634 5.69 -5.93 27.67
N LEU A 635 4.81 -5.51 26.76
CA LEU A 635 4.25 -6.38 25.71
C LEU A 635 5.33 -7.02 24.85
N GLN A 636 6.35 -6.26 24.45
CA GLN A 636 7.48 -6.77 23.66
C GLN A 636 8.31 -7.85 24.37
N ARG A 637 8.24 -7.93 25.72
CA ARG A 637 8.88 -9.02 26.47
C ARG A 637 8.12 -10.34 26.34
N PHE A 638 6.83 -10.28 26.03
CA PHE A 638 5.96 -11.45 25.96
C PHE A 638 5.61 -11.87 24.52
N THR A 639 5.68 -10.95 23.55
CA THR A 639 5.40 -11.26 22.14
C THR A 639 6.17 -10.34 21.21
N ASP A 640 6.58 -10.88 20.06
CA ASP A 640 7.15 -10.13 18.95
C ASP A 640 6.09 -9.68 17.93
N LYS A 641 4.83 -10.09 18.14
CA LYS A 641 3.69 -9.78 17.26
C LYS A 641 3.08 -8.41 17.51
N VAL A 642 3.44 -7.73 18.61
CA VAL A 642 2.87 -6.43 18.97
C VAL A 642 3.29 -5.33 17.99
N LEU A 643 2.30 -4.59 17.51
CA LEU A 643 2.48 -3.45 16.62
C LEU A 643 2.49 -2.17 17.44
N ILE A 644 3.57 -1.41 17.31
CA ILE A 644 3.77 -0.17 18.07
C ILE A 644 3.64 1.03 17.12
N PRO A 645 2.70 1.97 17.38
CA PRO A 645 2.52 3.14 16.52
C PRO A 645 3.75 4.06 16.52
N ASN A 646 4.19 4.47 15.33
CA ASN A 646 5.28 5.45 15.18
C ASN A 646 4.73 6.87 15.44
N GLN A 647 4.80 7.34 16.69
CA GLN A 647 4.89 8.74 17.14
C GLN A 647 4.29 8.90 18.55
N HIS A 648 5.12 8.84 19.60
CA HIS A 648 4.87 9.56 20.84
C HIS A 648 6.20 10.14 21.37
N PRO A 649 6.21 11.38 21.89
CA PRO A 649 7.42 12.18 22.01
C PRO A 649 8.20 11.87 23.29
N HIS A 650 9.08 10.87 23.25
CA HIS A 650 10.21 10.80 24.20
C HIS A 650 11.47 10.33 23.48
N SER A 651 11.96 11.17 22.57
CA SER A 651 13.39 11.30 22.34
C SER A 651 13.88 12.52 23.13
N THR A 652 14.17 12.31 24.41
CA THR A 652 15.10 13.15 25.18
C THR A 652 16.27 12.29 25.58
#